data_AF-A0A2S9DG00-F1
#
_entry.id   AF-A0A2S9DG00-F1
#
_cell.length_a   1.000
_cell.length_b   1.000
_cell.length_c   1.000
_cell.angle_alpha   90.00
_cell.angle_beta   90.00
_cell.angle_gamma   90.00
#
_symmetry.space_group_name_H-M   'P 1'
#
loop_
_entity.id
_entity.type
_entity.pdbx_description
1 polymer ?
#
loop_
_entity_poly.entity_id
_entity_poly.type
_entity_poly.pdbx_seq_one_letter_code
_entity_poly.pdbx_strand_id
1 'polypeptide(L)'
;MDLQTFRQVVDSSDPGIASCDDEPHRLYDYIGLQMESSFASSVVSDALYSRIRDAFTSGHAAIWQICRSLRTDLIREHVLLGTKLEPYLDVIDHLADAIRIGDNAGSSIEGDWSQAIRAAYDHTHFRSWGDRDPERLYSRDFKVAKAARALSDNGFAIHLEPGRLSLEETAERAVVATIEDIIAKMGGVNVARRIFKEISPLFDPEQQRYHVVRRVSMTDDGTPQIPWGYLIQLAAKHAQGSKPYIDTDFQWHKLCSMAQAFGAVIDVQPYTPKFFGSMDAFALLPLLKEIAVYDTLFCIPQMRPTDVVKLARGMLDWMDPEAPTNSGWSIEQALEITSYLLSSSCNVRGPIFVDEADVRRACPAVPREIVAKVLDEVLSHPTSGANRNFSNPADAPAPGSPQTGHDFFLRPLLRSSGRRFILLDCSVCAPACIEALLTALRPETKSLDDKVGLAVERFLKAELASHGIAIGEGDYDSGGEHGECDLVIETPEAVIFAEIKKKPLTRRAKAGSDAALILDLAGSLLAAQAQAGWHEVRLRRDGHLDLEYEGVITRLGLSDREVERVAVSLLDYGGFQDRTLLKQFLEGTMNANFMVSDARLTKKFAGVNESLAEIRDQVALLHPGAVTIDQPFFHCWFISVPQLLVLLDGVTDSLGFKNALWSSRHIVTGSSDLYFDLSYMRRLRKESITSSGPLEMS
;
A
#
# COMPACT_ATOMS: atom_id res chain seq x y z
N MET A 1 4.51 -20.95 25.96
CA MET A 1 4.80 -20.03 27.07
C MET A 1 3.87 -18.84 26.93
N ASP A 2 3.14 -18.47 27.98
CA ASP A 2 2.32 -17.25 28.05
C ASP A 2 2.96 -16.23 29.01
N LEU A 3 2.46 -14.99 29.01
CA LEU A 3 3.04 -13.88 29.77
C LEU A 3 2.96 -14.10 31.30
N GLN A 4 1.89 -14.72 31.79
CA GLN A 4 1.73 -14.98 33.22
C GLN A 4 2.74 -16.02 33.70
N THR A 5 2.87 -17.12 32.97
CA THR A 5 3.85 -18.17 33.24
C THR A 5 5.26 -17.62 33.13
N PHE A 6 5.55 -16.79 32.13
CA PHE A 6 6.84 -16.12 31.99
C PHE A 6 7.19 -15.27 33.22
N ARG A 7 6.27 -14.41 33.68
CA ARG A 7 6.47 -13.60 34.90
C ARG A 7 6.70 -14.47 36.12
N GLN A 8 5.94 -15.55 36.29
CA GLN A 8 6.13 -16.48 37.41
C GLN A 8 7.54 -17.08 37.41
N VAL A 9 8.08 -17.44 36.26
CA VAL A 9 9.45 -17.96 36.15
C VAL A 9 10.49 -16.89 36.48
N VAL A 10 10.33 -15.65 35.99
CA VAL A 10 11.23 -14.53 36.32
C VAL A 10 11.17 -14.22 37.82
N ASP A 11 9.97 -14.12 38.40
CA ASP A 11 9.75 -13.77 39.81
C ASP A 11 10.22 -14.86 40.79
N SER A 12 10.27 -16.12 40.34
CA SER A 12 10.78 -17.25 41.12
C SER A 12 12.26 -17.54 40.89
N SER A 13 12.89 -16.84 39.94
CA SER A 13 14.33 -16.96 39.65
C SER A 13 15.10 -15.89 40.41
N ASP A 14 15.95 -16.29 41.36
CA ASP A 14 16.96 -15.38 41.90
C ASP A 14 18.11 -15.21 40.87
N PRO A 15 18.55 -13.98 40.56
CA PRO A 15 19.67 -13.73 39.68
C PRO A 15 20.93 -14.27 40.37
N GLY A 16 21.41 -15.42 39.94
CA GLY A 16 22.56 -16.08 40.58
C GLY A 16 23.83 -15.26 40.43
N ILE A 17 23.93 -14.53 39.31
CA ILE A 17 25.06 -13.66 39.00
C ILE A 17 25.15 -12.40 39.87
N ALA A 18 24.02 -11.95 40.45
CA ALA A 18 24.00 -10.74 41.29
C ALA A 18 24.87 -10.88 42.55
N SER A 19 25.16 -12.12 42.96
CA SER A 19 26.11 -12.43 44.04
C SER A 19 27.59 -12.32 43.64
N CYS A 20 27.87 -12.09 42.35
CA CYS A 20 29.20 -12.15 41.73
C CYS A 20 29.65 -10.82 41.07
N ASP A 21 28.77 -9.81 40.99
CA ASP A 21 28.90 -8.65 40.09
C ASP A 21 30.15 -7.76 40.30
N ASP A 22 30.86 -7.87 41.43
CA ASP A 22 32.03 -7.03 41.74
C ASP A 22 33.41 -7.72 41.52
N GLU A 23 33.43 -9.01 41.18
CA GLU A 23 34.67 -9.80 41.10
C GLU A 23 34.75 -10.60 39.77
N PRO A 24 35.55 -10.16 38.77
CA PRO A 24 35.63 -10.78 37.44
C PRO A 24 35.93 -12.28 37.45
N HIS A 25 36.68 -12.75 38.45
CA HIS A 25 36.98 -14.17 38.62
C HIS A 25 35.76 -14.98 39.08
N ARG A 26 34.90 -14.43 39.97
CA ARG A 26 33.66 -15.10 40.38
C ARG A 26 32.64 -15.17 39.23
N LEU A 27 32.61 -14.16 38.37
CA LEU A 27 31.79 -14.18 37.15
C LEU A 27 32.23 -15.31 36.20
N TYR A 28 33.53 -15.48 36.00
CA TYR A 28 34.07 -16.58 35.19
C TYR A 28 33.78 -17.95 35.82
N ASP A 29 33.95 -18.09 37.13
CA ASP A 29 33.66 -19.34 37.86
C ASP A 29 32.16 -19.69 37.81
N TYR A 30 31.27 -18.72 38.02
CA TYR A 30 29.82 -18.89 37.94
C TYR A 30 29.37 -19.36 36.55
N ILE A 31 30.01 -18.83 35.51
CA ILE A 31 29.69 -19.16 34.12
C ILE A 31 30.38 -20.45 33.65
N GLY A 32 31.43 -20.90 34.34
CA GLY A 32 32.20 -22.10 34.03
C GLY A 32 33.28 -21.86 32.96
N LEU A 33 33.81 -20.65 32.87
CA LEU A 33 34.88 -20.27 31.94
C LEU A 33 36.26 -20.58 32.53
N GLN A 34 37.22 -20.96 31.68
CA GLN A 34 38.60 -21.16 32.14
C GLN A 34 39.25 -19.83 32.55
N MET A 35 40.00 -19.87 33.66
CA MET A 35 40.76 -18.72 34.17
C MET A 35 41.94 -18.41 33.24
N GLU A 36 41.83 -17.32 32.47
CA GLU A 36 42.91 -16.78 31.65
C GLU A 36 43.61 -15.61 32.34
N SER A 37 44.75 -15.16 31.79
CA SER A 37 45.51 -14.03 32.35
C SER A 37 44.79 -12.67 32.27
N SER A 38 43.68 -12.59 31.51
CA SER A 38 42.81 -11.41 31.39
C SER A 38 41.34 -11.81 31.33
N PHE A 39 40.48 -11.09 32.06
CA PHE A 39 39.02 -11.28 32.03
C PHE A 39 38.38 -10.29 31.05
N ALA A 40 37.47 -10.78 30.20
CA ALA A 40 36.79 -9.97 29.20
C ALA A 40 35.27 -10.10 29.32
N SER A 41 34.58 -8.97 29.51
CA SER A 41 33.12 -8.91 29.65
C SER A 41 32.36 -9.46 28.44
N SER A 42 32.96 -9.40 27.24
CA SER A 42 32.39 -10.00 26.03
C SER A 42 32.27 -11.53 26.14
N VAL A 43 33.26 -12.21 26.74
CA VAL A 43 33.28 -13.68 26.87
C VAL A 43 32.20 -14.15 27.85
N VAL A 44 32.00 -13.41 28.95
CA VAL A 44 30.91 -13.62 29.92
C VAL A 44 29.55 -13.47 29.23
N SER A 45 29.37 -12.39 28.46
CA SER A 45 28.15 -12.14 27.66
C SER A 45 27.87 -13.25 26.65
N ASP A 46 28.88 -13.69 25.91
CA ASP A 46 28.76 -14.74 24.89
C ASP A 46 28.40 -16.08 25.52
N ALA A 47 28.95 -16.40 26.68
CA ALA A 47 28.65 -17.61 27.42
C ALA A 47 27.23 -17.61 28.02
N LEU A 48 26.73 -16.46 28.49
CA LEU A 48 25.32 -16.31 28.88
C LEU A 48 24.39 -16.49 27.68
N TYR A 49 24.71 -15.92 26.52
CA TYR A 49 23.95 -16.17 25.30
C TYR A 49 24.00 -17.63 24.85
N SER A 50 25.15 -18.31 24.98
CA SER A 50 25.23 -19.74 24.72
C SER A 50 24.37 -20.54 25.70
N ARG A 51 24.35 -20.23 27.00
CA ARG A 51 23.44 -20.88 27.96
C ARG A 51 21.97 -20.71 27.60
N ILE A 52 21.56 -19.56 27.08
CA ILE A 52 20.19 -19.33 26.60
C ILE A 52 19.90 -20.21 25.38
N ARG A 53 20.82 -20.27 24.41
CA ARG A 53 20.65 -21.12 23.21
C ARG A 53 20.63 -22.60 23.57
N ASP A 54 21.59 -23.06 24.36
CA ASP A 54 21.77 -24.47 24.73
C ASP A 54 20.65 -25.00 25.63
N ALA A 55 19.83 -24.11 26.22
CA ALA A 55 18.61 -24.48 26.90
C ALA A 55 17.54 -25.05 25.93
N PHE A 56 17.69 -24.82 24.62
CA PHE A 56 16.80 -25.33 23.59
C PHE A 56 17.54 -26.22 22.59
N THR A 57 16.99 -27.40 22.31
CA THR A 57 17.54 -28.34 21.33
C THR A 57 16.92 -28.13 19.95
N SER A 58 15.73 -27.55 19.85
CA SER A 58 15.06 -27.21 18.60
C SER A 58 13.98 -26.14 18.77
N GLY A 59 13.56 -25.50 17.68
CA GLY A 59 12.43 -24.56 17.68
C GLY A 59 12.79 -23.08 17.85
N HIS A 60 14.03 -22.69 17.59
CA HIS A 60 14.52 -21.32 17.80
C HIS A 60 13.67 -20.23 17.12
N ALA A 61 13.24 -20.45 15.87
CA ALA A 61 12.36 -19.53 15.17
C ALA A 61 11.00 -19.35 15.87
N ALA A 62 10.41 -20.42 16.38
CA ALA A 62 9.15 -20.37 17.11
C ALA A 62 9.31 -19.66 18.47
N ILE A 63 10.42 -19.91 19.16
CA ILE A 63 10.77 -19.22 20.42
C ILE A 63 10.92 -17.72 20.19
N TRP A 64 11.61 -17.32 19.13
CA TRP A 64 11.77 -15.91 18.77
C TRP A 64 10.41 -15.21 18.54
N GLN A 65 9.48 -15.89 17.85
CA GLN A 65 8.11 -15.37 17.67
C GLN A 65 7.35 -15.26 18.99
N ILE A 66 7.47 -16.25 19.88
CA ILE A 66 6.90 -16.19 21.23
C ILE A 66 7.46 -14.99 21.99
N CYS A 67 8.78 -14.77 21.98
CA CYS A 67 9.39 -13.61 22.65
C CYS A 67 8.85 -12.29 22.11
N ARG A 68 8.66 -12.17 20.79
CA ARG A 68 8.02 -10.99 20.19
C ARG A 68 6.58 -10.79 20.67
N SER A 69 5.78 -11.87 20.72
CA SER A 69 4.40 -11.80 21.22
C SER A 69 4.36 -11.38 22.70
N LEU A 70 5.20 -11.99 23.53
CA LEU A 70 5.31 -11.67 24.96
C LEU A 70 5.70 -10.21 25.17
N ARG A 71 6.63 -9.68 24.38
CA ARG A 71 7.04 -8.28 24.42
C ARG A 71 5.87 -7.35 24.13
N THR A 72 5.16 -7.59 23.03
CA THR A 72 4.01 -6.80 22.62
C THR A 72 2.93 -6.83 23.71
N ASP A 73 2.60 -8.00 24.26
CA ASP A 73 1.60 -8.13 25.33
C ASP A 73 2.05 -7.44 26.64
N LEU A 74 3.32 -7.54 27.00
CA LEU A 74 3.91 -6.85 28.15
C LEU A 74 3.78 -5.33 28.03
N ILE A 75 4.11 -4.76 26.86
CA ILE A 75 3.98 -3.32 26.57
C ILE A 75 2.51 -2.89 26.66
N ARG A 76 1.60 -3.68 26.09
CA ARG A 76 0.15 -3.39 26.13
C ARG A 76 -0.38 -3.37 27.56
N GLU A 77 -0.05 -4.37 28.37
CA GLU A 77 -0.43 -4.39 29.79
C GLU A 77 0.20 -3.25 30.59
N HIS A 78 1.47 -2.92 30.33
CA HIS A 78 2.16 -1.83 31.00
C HIS A 78 1.43 -0.50 30.77
N VAL A 79 1.10 -0.18 29.51
CA VAL A 79 0.44 1.08 29.15
C VAL A 79 -1.02 1.12 29.61
N LEU A 80 -1.76 0.02 29.48
CA LEU A 80 -3.20 -0.02 29.80
C LEU A 80 -3.47 -0.21 31.28
N LEU A 81 -2.72 -1.07 31.96
CA LEU A 81 -2.98 -1.51 33.33
C LEU A 81 -1.95 -0.99 34.35
N GLY A 82 -0.88 -0.34 33.90
CA GLY A 82 0.19 0.17 34.77
C GLY A 82 1.05 -0.93 35.39
N THR A 83 1.13 -2.11 34.76
CA THR A 83 2.01 -3.19 35.22
C THR A 83 3.48 -2.82 35.06
N LYS A 84 4.38 -3.47 35.80
CA LYS A 84 5.82 -3.21 35.67
C LYS A 84 6.34 -3.70 34.32
N LEU A 85 7.15 -2.86 33.67
CA LEU A 85 7.85 -3.21 32.43
C LEU A 85 9.16 -3.96 32.73
N GLU A 86 9.97 -3.41 33.62
CA GLU A 86 11.22 -4.03 34.07
C GLU A 86 11.03 -4.92 35.32
N PRO A 87 11.82 -6.01 35.44
CA PRO A 87 12.92 -6.43 34.55
C PRO A 87 12.47 -7.28 33.34
N TYR A 88 11.16 -7.48 33.17
CA TYR A 88 10.60 -8.44 32.22
C TYR A 88 10.95 -8.14 30.76
N LEU A 89 10.98 -6.86 30.38
CA LEU A 89 11.31 -6.45 29.01
C LEU A 89 12.76 -6.76 28.67
N ASP A 90 13.72 -6.36 29.53
CA ASP A 90 15.14 -6.69 29.35
C ASP A 90 15.35 -8.21 29.23
N VAL A 91 14.69 -9.02 30.08
CA VAL A 91 14.78 -10.49 30.01
C VAL A 91 14.28 -11.02 28.66
N ILE A 92 13.13 -10.56 28.17
CA ILE A 92 12.57 -10.97 26.87
C ILE A 92 13.52 -10.60 25.73
N ASP A 93 14.14 -9.43 25.82
CA ASP A 93 15.03 -8.93 24.77
C ASP A 93 16.35 -9.69 24.70
N HIS A 94 16.94 -10.04 25.84
CA HIS A 94 18.10 -10.93 25.88
C HIS A 94 17.76 -12.34 25.37
N LEU A 95 16.58 -12.88 25.71
CA LEU A 95 16.11 -14.16 25.16
C LEU A 95 15.99 -14.12 23.64
N ALA A 96 15.33 -13.09 23.10
CA ALA A 96 15.09 -12.94 21.67
C ALA A 96 16.40 -12.74 20.89
N ASP A 97 17.34 -11.97 21.43
CA ASP A 97 18.62 -11.71 20.77
C ASP A 97 19.51 -12.95 20.70
N ALA A 98 19.55 -13.75 21.78
CA ALA A 98 20.33 -14.98 21.85
C ALA A 98 19.92 -16.02 20.79
N ILE A 99 18.61 -16.07 20.50
CA ILE A 99 17.94 -17.14 19.73
C ILE A 99 17.78 -16.78 18.24
N ARG A 100 18.27 -15.61 17.81
CA ARG A 100 18.13 -15.09 16.45
C ARG A 100 18.83 -15.94 15.35
N ILE A 101 19.53 -17.01 15.69
CA ILE A 101 20.33 -17.83 14.76
C ILE A 101 19.42 -18.80 13.97
N GLY A 102 19.64 -18.85 12.65
CA GLY A 102 18.77 -19.47 11.65
C GLY A 102 18.48 -20.95 11.89
N ASP A 103 17.23 -21.22 12.27
CA ASP A 103 16.64 -22.55 12.33
C ASP A 103 15.43 -22.58 11.39
N ASN A 104 15.10 -23.74 10.82
CA ASN A 104 13.99 -23.84 9.88
C ASN A 104 12.65 -23.51 10.56
N ALA A 105 11.85 -22.65 9.95
CA ALA A 105 10.50 -22.35 10.41
C ALA A 105 9.66 -23.64 10.43
N GLY A 106 9.22 -24.07 11.61
CA GLY A 106 8.28 -25.19 11.77
C GLY A 106 8.72 -26.34 12.69
N SER A 107 9.91 -26.30 13.29
CA SER A 107 10.29 -27.27 14.33
C SER A 107 9.49 -27.04 15.62
N SER A 108 9.11 -28.15 16.29
CA SER A 108 8.54 -28.09 17.64
C SER A 108 9.59 -27.56 18.61
N ILE A 109 9.15 -26.81 19.62
CA ILE A 109 10.05 -26.32 20.66
C ILE A 109 10.39 -27.47 21.60
N GLU A 110 11.67 -27.79 21.70
CA GLU A 110 12.21 -28.73 22.68
C GLU A 110 13.29 -28.01 23.50
N GLY A 111 13.12 -27.97 24.83
CA GLY A 111 14.05 -27.28 25.72
C GLY A 111 13.45 -26.85 27.05
N ASP A 112 14.25 -26.15 27.85
CA ASP A 112 13.90 -25.68 29.19
C ASP A 112 13.82 -24.15 29.24
N TRP A 113 12.60 -23.64 29.19
CA TRP A 113 12.32 -22.21 29.34
C TRP A 113 12.82 -21.64 30.66
N SER A 114 12.79 -22.40 31.75
CA SER A 114 13.20 -21.91 33.07
C SER A 114 14.71 -21.65 33.10
N GLN A 115 15.48 -22.57 32.52
CA GLN A 115 16.93 -22.40 32.37
C GLN A 115 17.26 -21.20 31.48
N ALA A 116 16.58 -21.06 30.34
CA ALA A 116 16.79 -19.95 29.41
C ALA A 116 16.45 -18.60 30.06
N ILE A 117 15.28 -18.50 30.70
CA ILE A 117 14.80 -17.28 31.38
C ILE A 117 15.78 -16.88 32.49
N ARG A 118 16.26 -17.84 33.29
CA ARG A 118 17.25 -17.57 34.34
C ARG A 118 18.56 -17.05 33.77
N ALA A 119 19.07 -17.66 32.69
CA ALA A 119 20.30 -17.19 32.03
C ALA A 119 20.14 -15.79 31.42
N ALA A 120 18.98 -15.48 30.85
CA ALA A 120 18.65 -14.14 30.38
C ALA A 120 18.53 -13.14 31.53
N TYR A 121 17.94 -13.53 32.66
CA TYR A 121 17.84 -12.68 33.84
C TYR A 121 19.20 -12.38 34.47
N ASP A 122 20.09 -13.38 34.54
CA ASP A 122 21.50 -13.15 34.88
C ASP A 122 22.15 -12.16 33.90
N HIS A 123 21.88 -12.26 32.59
CA HIS A 123 22.39 -11.32 31.60
C HIS A 123 21.93 -9.88 31.86
N THR A 124 20.67 -9.67 32.24
CA THR A 124 20.18 -8.32 32.60
C THR A 124 20.95 -7.68 33.76
N HIS A 125 21.41 -8.48 34.72
CA HIS A 125 22.16 -7.98 35.88
C HIS A 125 23.62 -7.68 35.52
N PHE A 126 24.24 -8.55 34.71
CA PHE A 126 25.60 -8.35 34.21
C PHE A 126 25.70 -7.18 33.21
N ARG A 127 24.72 -7.05 32.31
CA ARG A 127 24.69 -6.03 31.26
C ARG A 127 23.26 -5.66 30.87
N SER A 128 22.60 -4.86 31.71
CA SER A 128 21.29 -4.29 31.38
C SER A 128 21.36 -3.41 30.13
N TRP A 129 20.27 -3.41 29.37
CA TRP A 129 20.06 -2.50 28.26
C TRP A 129 19.31 -1.23 28.67
N GLY A 130 19.13 -1.00 29.98
CA GLY A 130 18.26 0.02 30.58
C GLY A 130 18.53 1.49 30.24
N ASP A 131 19.64 1.82 29.58
CA ASP A 131 19.87 3.17 29.00
C ASP A 131 19.12 3.38 27.67
N ARG A 132 18.52 2.34 27.09
CA ARG A 132 17.70 2.44 25.87
C ARG A 132 16.29 2.87 26.22
N ASP A 133 15.76 3.85 25.50
CA ASP A 133 14.35 4.23 25.57
C ASP A 133 13.46 3.15 24.93
N PRO A 134 12.67 2.37 25.71
CA PRO A 134 11.82 1.30 25.19
C PRO A 134 10.74 1.82 24.25
N GLU A 135 10.24 3.04 24.48
CA GLU A 135 9.22 3.63 23.63
C GLU A 135 9.75 3.91 22.23
N ARG A 136 11.03 4.25 22.12
CA ARG A 136 11.69 4.45 20.83
C ARG A 136 11.94 3.13 20.12
N LEU A 137 12.39 2.10 20.84
CA LEU A 137 12.73 0.80 20.26
C LEU A 137 11.48 0.03 19.79
N TYR A 138 10.39 0.12 20.56
CA TYR A 138 9.13 -0.58 20.32
C TYR A 138 7.99 0.38 20.00
N SER A 139 8.29 1.39 19.17
CA SER A 139 7.37 2.51 18.89
C SER A 139 5.98 2.06 18.49
N ARG A 140 5.85 1.11 17.55
CA ARG A 140 4.54 0.58 17.12
C ARG A 140 3.70 0.08 18.31
N ASP A 141 4.26 -0.80 19.14
CA ASP A 141 3.54 -1.40 20.27
C ASP A 141 3.09 -0.32 21.27
N PHE A 142 3.97 0.62 21.60
CA PHE A 142 3.65 1.73 22.50
C PHE A 142 2.62 2.69 21.90
N LYS A 143 2.73 3.07 20.62
CA LYS A 143 1.79 4.01 19.99
C LYS A 143 0.38 3.40 19.91
N VAL A 144 0.26 2.12 19.56
CA VAL A 144 -1.03 1.41 19.53
C VAL A 144 -1.62 1.29 20.94
N ALA A 145 -0.81 0.90 21.94
CA ALA A 145 -1.28 0.80 23.31
C ALA A 145 -1.70 2.16 23.91
N LYS A 146 -0.95 3.24 23.63
CA LYS A 146 -1.30 4.62 24.03
C LYS A 146 -2.59 5.10 23.36
N ALA A 147 -2.82 4.75 22.10
CA ALA A 147 -4.07 5.05 21.41
C ALA A 147 -5.26 4.31 22.04
N ALA A 148 -5.10 3.02 22.35
CA ALA A 148 -6.11 2.26 23.07
C ALA A 148 -6.40 2.86 24.46
N ARG A 149 -5.34 3.28 25.18
CA ARG A 149 -5.49 3.96 26.46
C ARG A 149 -6.26 5.27 26.33
N ALA A 150 -5.95 6.09 25.33
CA ALA A 150 -6.66 7.34 25.07
C ALA A 150 -8.16 7.11 24.79
N LEU A 151 -8.52 6.07 24.04
CA LEU A 151 -9.93 5.69 23.82
C LEU A 151 -10.58 5.20 25.13
N SER A 152 -9.87 4.40 25.92
CA SER A 152 -10.33 3.94 27.23
C SER A 152 -10.62 5.08 28.20
N ASP A 153 -9.71 6.07 28.27
CA ASP A 153 -9.87 7.27 29.09
C ASP A 153 -11.06 8.14 28.61
N ASN A 154 -11.51 7.98 27.36
CA ASN A 154 -12.71 8.60 26.80
C ASN A 154 -13.98 7.73 26.96
N GLY A 155 -13.91 6.62 27.70
CA GLY A 155 -15.05 5.77 28.06
C GLY A 155 -15.35 4.66 27.06
N PHE A 156 -14.45 4.35 26.12
CA PHE A 156 -14.62 3.25 25.18
C PHE A 156 -13.95 1.98 25.70
N ALA A 157 -14.69 0.88 25.78
CA ALA A 157 -14.17 -0.39 26.28
C ALA A 157 -13.11 -0.98 25.33
N ILE A 158 -11.99 -1.41 25.92
CA ILE A 158 -10.86 -2.04 25.23
C ILE A 158 -10.83 -3.51 25.59
N HIS A 159 -10.78 -4.35 24.55
CA HIS A 159 -10.54 -5.78 24.66
C HIS A 159 -9.03 -6.05 24.62
N LEU A 160 -8.48 -6.52 25.75
CA LEU A 160 -7.08 -6.86 25.91
C LEU A 160 -6.96 -8.36 26.26
N GLU A 161 -6.40 -9.14 25.35
CA GLU A 161 -6.09 -10.57 25.50
C GLU A 161 -4.70 -10.86 24.91
N PRO A 162 -4.06 -12.00 25.25
CA PRO A 162 -2.78 -12.38 24.65
C PRO A 162 -2.82 -12.34 23.12
N GLY A 163 -1.89 -11.60 22.52
CA GLY A 163 -1.81 -11.39 21.07
C GLY A 163 -2.85 -10.43 20.49
N ARG A 164 -3.85 -9.97 21.24
CA ARG A 164 -4.97 -9.16 20.73
C ARG A 164 -5.22 -7.89 21.56
N LEU A 165 -5.14 -6.75 20.89
CA LEU A 165 -5.61 -5.47 21.38
C LEU A 165 -6.63 -4.90 20.38
N SER A 166 -7.87 -4.71 20.81
CA SER A 166 -8.92 -4.14 19.96
C SER A 166 -9.96 -3.39 20.78
N LEU A 167 -10.81 -2.59 20.14
CA LEU A 167 -12.05 -2.14 20.76
C LEU A 167 -13.01 -3.33 20.92
N GLU A 168 -13.84 -3.31 21.97
CA GLU A 168 -15.02 -4.17 21.99
C GLU A 168 -15.99 -3.76 20.87
N GLU A 169 -16.76 -4.70 20.32
CA GLU A 169 -17.62 -4.44 19.16
C GLU A 169 -18.62 -3.29 19.39
N THR A 170 -19.21 -3.21 20.59
CA THR A 170 -20.12 -2.12 20.97
C THR A 170 -19.40 -0.79 21.12
N ALA A 171 -18.18 -0.80 21.68
CA ALA A 171 -17.33 0.36 21.82
C ALA A 171 -16.84 0.88 20.47
N GLU A 172 -16.45 -0.01 19.55
CA GLU A 172 -16.06 0.33 18.18
C GLU A 172 -17.20 1.07 17.45
N ARG A 173 -18.42 0.52 17.50
CA ARG A 173 -19.59 1.19 16.93
C ARG A 173 -19.83 2.56 17.57
N ALA A 174 -19.62 2.69 18.87
CA ALA A 174 -19.78 3.96 19.58
C ALA A 174 -18.70 5.01 19.21
N VAL A 175 -17.44 4.60 19.03
CA VAL A 175 -16.35 5.47 18.54
C VAL A 175 -16.69 5.97 17.14
N VAL A 176 -17.06 5.07 16.23
CA VAL A 176 -17.44 5.42 14.84
C VAL A 176 -18.63 6.38 14.83
N ALA A 177 -19.68 6.10 15.61
CA ALA A 177 -20.83 6.99 15.74
C ALA A 177 -20.46 8.37 16.30
N THR A 178 -19.51 8.43 17.24
CA THR A 178 -19.02 9.70 17.81
C THR A 178 -18.25 10.52 16.77
N ILE A 179 -17.38 9.88 15.98
CA ILE A 179 -16.66 10.54 14.89
C ILE A 179 -17.66 11.11 13.88
N GLU A 180 -18.63 10.31 13.44
CA GLU A 180 -19.66 10.77 12.50
C GLU A 180 -20.53 11.90 13.06
N ASP A 181 -20.94 11.83 14.33
CA ASP A 181 -21.72 12.88 14.98
C ASP A 181 -20.97 14.22 15.01
N ILE A 182 -19.67 14.20 15.30
CA ILE A 182 -18.83 15.42 15.25
C ILE A 182 -18.78 15.97 13.82
N ILE A 183 -18.55 15.12 12.81
CA ILE A 183 -18.52 15.53 11.40
C ILE A 183 -19.87 16.12 10.97
N ALA A 184 -20.97 15.46 11.33
CA ALA A 184 -22.32 15.91 10.99
C ALA A 184 -22.62 17.28 11.61
N LYS A 185 -22.21 17.52 12.86
CA LYS A 185 -22.34 18.81 13.55
C LYS A 185 -21.45 19.90 12.96
N MET A 186 -20.22 19.59 12.56
CA MET A 186 -19.32 20.55 11.89
C MET A 186 -19.81 20.88 10.47
N GLY A 187 -20.47 19.92 9.82
CA GLY A 187 -20.82 19.95 8.40
C GLY A 187 -19.68 19.40 7.56
N GLY A 188 -19.96 18.36 6.76
CA GLY A 188 -18.94 17.63 6.00
C GLY A 188 -18.13 18.50 5.05
N VAL A 189 -18.73 19.53 4.42
CA VAL A 189 -17.99 20.49 3.58
C VAL A 189 -16.96 21.29 4.38
N ASN A 190 -17.28 21.68 5.62
CA ASN A 190 -16.34 22.41 6.48
C ASN A 190 -15.21 21.50 6.94
N VAL A 191 -15.53 20.25 7.31
CA VAL A 191 -14.53 19.21 7.62
C VAL A 191 -13.60 19.00 6.44
N ALA A 192 -14.13 18.78 5.23
CA ALA A 192 -13.30 18.65 4.03
C ALA A 192 -12.42 19.87 3.80
N ARG A 193 -12.94 21.09 3.94
CA ARG A 193 -12.15 22.34 3.82
C ARG A 193 -10.99 22.39 4.81
N ARG A 194 -11.20 21.97 6.06
CA ARG A 194 -10.12 21.88 7.07
C ARG A 194 -9.09 20.81 6.70
N ILE A 195 -9.52 19.63 6.27
CA ILE A 195 -8.61 18.56 5.80
C ILE A 195 -7.71 19.08 4.67
N PHE A 196 -8.29 19.64 3.61
CA PHE A 196 -7.52 20.14 2.47
C PHE A 196 -6.61 21.30 2.82
N LYS A 197 -6.97 22.13 3.81
CA LYS A 197 -6.07 23.14 4.37
C LYS A 197 -4.83 22.50 5.04
N GLU A 198 -5.01 21.47 5.85
CA GLU A 198 -3.90 20.76 6.53
C GLU A 198 -2.96 20.07 5.54
N ILE A 199 -3.50 19.43 4.48
CA ILE A 199 -2.68 18.70 3.52
C ILE A 199 -2.19 19.55 2.33
N SER A 200 -2.62 20.81 2.21
CA SER A 200 -2.21 21.70 1.12
C SER A 200 -0.69 21.86 0.95
N PRO A 201 0.13 21.90 2.03
CA PRO A 201 1.59 21.96 1.90
C PRO A 201 2.21 20.70 1.25
N LEU A 202 1.46 19.59 1.19
CA LEU A 202 1.88 18.33 0.58
C LEU A 202 1.48 18.23 -0.90
N PHE A 203 0.90 19.28 -1.49
CA PHE A 203 0.47 19.27 -2.88
C PHE A 203 1.65 19.49 -3.84
N ASP A 204 1.86 18.54 -4.74
CA ASP A 204 2.80 18.65 -5.84
C ASP A 204 2.09 19.26 -7.06
N PRO A 205 2.49 20.47 -7.52
CA PRO A 205 1.87 21.12 -8.67
C PRO A 205 2.24 20.50 -10.02
N GLU A 206 3.40 19.86 -10.15
CA GLU A 206 3.80 19.20 -11.41
C GLU A 206 2.95 17.95 -11.63
N GLN A 207 2.72 17.17 -10.56
CA GLN A 207 1.90 15.96 -10.61
C GLN A 207 0.40 16.21 -10.35
N GLN A 208 0.05 17.43 -9.90
CA GLN A 208 -1.29 17.87 -9.50
C GLN A 208 -1.96 16.93 -8.48
N ARG A 209 -1.26 16.58 -7.40
CA ARG A 209 -1.78 15.68 -6.35
C ARG A 209 -1.17 15.96 -4.98
N TYR A 210 -1.83 15.51 -3.92
CA TYR A 210 -1.32 15.52 -2.56
C TYR A 210 -0.49 14.26 -2.26
N HIS A 211 0.72 14.44 -1.74
CA HIS A 211 1.56 13.36 -1.22
C HIS A 211 1.20 13.04 0.24
N VAL A 212 -0.01 12.52 0.44
CA VAL A 212 -0.45 11.95 1.72
C VAL A 212 0.01 10.49 1.77
N VAL A 213 1.27 10.30 2.19
CA VAL A 213 1.98 9.02 2.10
C VAL A 213 2.28 8.40 3.47
N ARG A 214 2.74 7.14 3.46
CA ARG A 214 3.32 6.48 4.63
C ARG A 214 4.48 7.30 5.18
N ARG A 215 4.44 7.56 6.48
CA ARG A 215 5.52 8.22 7.21
C ARG A 215 6.21 7.19 8.07
N VAL A 216 7.26 6.61 7.52
CA VAL A 216 8.18 5.74 8.25
C VAL A 216 9.38 6.57 8.70
N SER A 217 9.92 6.27 9.86
CA SER A 217 11.16 6.90 10.33
C SER A 217 12.15 5.84 10.81
N MET A 218 13.42 6.08 10.51
CA MET A 218 14.54 5.30 11.06
C MET A 218 15.10 5.92 12.34
N THR A 219 14.86 7.21 12.57
CA THR A 219 15.51 8.00 13.62
C THR A 219 14.54 8.64 14.60
N ASP A 220 13.29 8.84 14.19
CA ASP A 220 12.25 9.50 14.96
C ASP A 220 11.22 8.50 15.48
N ASP A 221 10.51 8.86 16.54
CA ASP A 221 9.60 7.97 17.27
C ASP A 221 8.26 7.73 16.55
N GLY A 222 8.05 8.36 15.39
CA GLY A 222 6.92 8.15 14.48
C GLY A 222 5.56 8.39 15.13
N THR A 223 4.91 9.52 14.87
CA THR A 223 3.56 9.76 15.42
C THR A 223 2.49 9.01 14.63
N PRO A 224 1.43 8.49 15.28
CA PRO A 224 0.23 8.04 14.59
C PRO A 224 -0.26 9.09 13.60
N GLN A 225 -0.61 8.70 12.39
CA GLN A 225 -1.12 9.62 11.38
C GLN A 225 -2.62 9.85 11.59
N ILE A 226 -3.10 11.02 11.16
CA ILE A 226 -4.54 11.24 11.09
C ILE A 226 -5.06 10.51 9.84
N PRO A 227 -6.14 9.69 9.93
CA PRO A 227 -6.65 8.93 8.80
C PRO A 227 -7.46 9.82 7.84
N TRP A 228 -6.74 10.62 7.04
CA TRP A 228 -7.35 11.58 6.12
C TRP A 228 -8.24 10.93 5.06
N GLY A 229 -7.85 9.77 4.52
CA GLY A 229 -8.66 8.99 3.59
C GLY A 229 -10.04 8.67 4.16
N TYR A 230 -10.08 8.15 5.38
CA TYR A 230 -11.32 7.85 6.10
C TYR A 230 -12.15 9.10 6.39
N LEU A 231 -11.52 10.17 6.88
CA LEU A 231 -12.22 11.41 7.22
C LEU A 231 -12.83 12.09 5.99
N ILE A 232 -12.17 12.05 4.82
CA ILE A 232 -12.75 12.57 3.56
C ILE A 232 -14.00 11.80 3.15
N GLN A 233 -13.99 10.47 3.31
CA GLN A 233 -15.16 9.63 3.01
C GLN A 233 -16.36 9.99 3.88
N LEU A 234 -16.13 10.20 5.18
CA LEU A 234 -17.18 10.63 6.11
C LEU A 234 -17.60 12.09 5.88
N ALA A 235 -16.67 12.97 5.50
CA ALA A 235 -17.00 14.34 5.10
C ALA A 235 -17.91 14.36 3.87
N ALA A 236 -17.69 13.49 2.88
CA ALA A 236 -18.57 13.32 1.73
C ALA A 236 -19.97 12.82 2.13
N LYS A 237 -20.05 11.82 3.03
CA LYS A 237 -21.31 11.28 3.58
C LYS A 237 -22.17 12.37 4.23
N HIS A 238 -21.52 13.26 4.95
CA HIS A 238 -22.15 14.33 5.74
C HIS A 238 -22.03 15.71 5.09
N ALA A 239 -21.87 15.79 3.76
CA ALA A 239 -21.68 17.06 3.06
C ALA A 239 -22.82 18.07 3.31
N GLN A 240 -24.05 17.59 3.50
CA GLN A 240 -25.20 18.45 3.82
C GLN A 240 -25.31 18.77 5.34
N GLY A 241 -24.69 17.98 6.22
CA GLY A 241 -24.57 18.16 7.67
C GLY A 241 -25.87 18.38 8.46
N SER A 242 -25.73 18.60 9.76
CA SER A 242 -26.82 18.91 10.69
C SER A 242 -26.74 20.36 11.15
N LYS A 243 -27.71 21.20 10.75
CA LYS A 243 -27.73 22.63 11.11
C LYS A 243 -28.35 22.84 12.50
N PRO A 244 -27.90 23.86 13.28
CA PRO A 244 -26.79 24.77 12.98
C PRO A 244 -25.42 24.10 13.11
N TYR A 245 -24.47 24.52 12.28
CA TYR A 245 -23.12 23.95 12.30
C TYR A 245 -22.31 24.43 13.52
N ILE A 246 -21.49 23.52 14.08
CA ILE A 246 -20.57 23.77 15.19
C ILE A 246 -19.13 23.55 14.70
N ASP A 247 -18.67 24.42 13.80
CA ASP A 247 -17.33 24.35 13.20
C ASP A 247 -16.31 25.16 14.02
N THR A 248 -15.86 24.59 15.15
CA THR A 248 -14.90 25.23 16.05
C THR A 248 -13.59 24.46 16.08
N ASP A 249 -12.49 25.14 16.46
CA ASP A 249 -11.19 24.48 16.62
C ASP A 249 -11.23 23.38 17.68
N PHE A 250 -12.01 23.56 18.75
CA PHE A 250 -12.21 22.51 19.74
C PHE A 250 -12.80 21.23 19.14
N GLN A 251 -13.86 21.34 18.32
CA GLN A 251 -14.45 20.18 17.65
C GLN A 251 -13.49 19.56 16.62
N TRP A 252 -12.73 20.39 15.91
CA TRP A 252 -11.71 19.92 14.97
C TRP A 252 -10.62 19.09 15.66
N HIS A 253 -10.02 19.59 16.75
CA HIS A 253 -9.00 18.85 17.49
C HIS A 253 -9.58 17.56 18.09
N LYS A 254 -10.81 17.60 18.61
CA LYS A 254 -11.50 16.42 19.11
C LYS A 254 -11.71 15.37 18.02
N LEU A 255 -12.16 15.79 16.83
CA LEU A 255 -12.32 14.92 15.66
C LEU A 255 -11.00 14.26 15.27
N CYS A 256 -9.94 15.07 15.08
CA CYS A 256 -8.63 14.58 14.69
C CYS A 256 -8.06 13.59 15.71
N SER A 257 -8.11 13.93 17.01
CA SER A 257 -7.61 13.07 18.09
C SER A 257 -8.38 11.74 18.17
N MET A 258 -9.71 11.77 18.08
CA MET A 258 -10.53 10.55 18.11
C MET A 258 -10.27 9.66 16.89
N ALA A 259 -10.21 10.25 15.70
CA ALA A 259 -9.96 9.51 14.47
C ALA A 259 -8.53 8.94 14.41
N GLN A 260 -7.54 9.70 14.88
CA GLN A 260 -6.15 9.25 14.99
C GLN A 260 -6.02 8.08 15.97
N ALA A 261 -6.63 8.16 17.15
CA ALA A 261 -6.63 7.06 18.12
C ALA A 261 -7.35 5.82 17.58
N PHE A 262 -8.51 6.00 16.94
CA PHE A 262 -9.23 4.91 16.28
C PHE A 262 -8.38 4.24 15.18
N GLY A 263 -7.79 5.04 14.28
CA GLY A 263 -6.92 4.53 13.21
C GLY A 263 -5.68 3.81 13.73
N ALA A 264 -5.10 4.28 14.83
CA ALA A 264 -3.95 3.64 15.46
C ALA A 264 -4.28 2.29 16.10
N VAL A 265 -5.47 2.14 16.72
CA VAL A 265 -5.92 0.86 17.31
C VAL A 265 -6.22 -0.21 16.26
N ILE A 266 -6.56 0.18 15.02
CA ILE A 266 -6.65 -0.76 13.89
C ILE A 266 -5.28 -1.39 13.57
N ASP A 267 -4.20 -0.74 13.98
CA ASP A 267 -2.82 -1.25 13.94
C ASP A 267 -2.35 -1.68 12.54
N VAL A 268 -2.46 -0.75 11.57
CA VAL A 268 -1.99 -0.97 10.18
C VAL A 268 -0.94 0.04 9.71
N GLN A 269 -0.64 1.06 10.52
CA GLN A 269 0.40 2.05 10.19
C GLN A 269 1.80 1.45 10.38
N PRO A 270 2.67 1.52 9.37
CA PRO A 270 4.09 1.22 9.56
C PRO A 270 4.75 2.42 10.26
N TYR A 271 5.34 2.19 11.43
CA TYR A 271 6.15 3.20 12.14
C TYR A 271 7.62 3.13 11.74
N THR A 272 8.08 1.94 11.33
CA THR A 272 9.43 1.67 10.87
C THR A 272 9.45 1.03 9.48
N PRO A 273 10.48 1.31 8.68
CA PRO A 273 10.78 0.60 7.43
C PRO A 273 10.76 -0.92 7.55
N LYS A 274 10.01 -1.60 6.67
CA LYS A 274 10.00 -3.08 6.53
C LYS A 274 10.86 -3.60 5.37
N PHE A 275 11.83 -2.81 4.88
CA PHE A 275 12.57 -3.12 3.63
C PHE A 275 13.58 -4.26 3.76
N PHE A 276 13.99 -4.61 4.98
CA PHE A 276 15.07 -5.58 5.20
C PHE A 276 14.49 -6.97 5.51
N GLY A 277 14.58 -7.87 4.54
CA GLY A 277 14.30 -9.30 4.70
C GLY A 277 13.40 -9.90 3.61
N SER A 278 13.59 -11.20 3.35
CA SER A 278 12.64 -12.04 2.62
C SER A 278 11.46 -12.38 3.55
N MET A 279 10.24 -12.30 3.04
CA MET A 279 9.04 -12.74 3.75
C MET A 279 8.49 -14.02 3.10
N ASP A 280 8.06 -14.97 3.93
CA ASP A 280 7.33 -16.14 3.44
C ASP A 280 5.87 -15.78 3.14
N ALA A 281 5.15 -16.70 2.48
CA ALA A 281 3.74 -16.50 2.16
C ALA A 281 2.84 -16.30 3.39
N PHE A 282 3.19 -16.88 4.54
CA PHE A 282 2.40 -16.76 5.77
C PHE A 282 2.48 -15.35 6.36
N ALA A 283 3.68 -14.76 6.43
CA ALA A 283 3.90 -13.40 6.90
C ALA A 283 3.40 -12.34 5.90
N LEU A 284 3.40 -12.67 4.61
CA LEU A 284 2.98 -11.76 3.54
C LEU A 284 1.47 -11.48 3.56
N LEU A 285 0.62 -12.48 3.83
CA LEU A 285 -0.84 -12.29 3.81
C LEU A 285 -1.33 -11.20 4.80
N PRO A 286 -0.91 -11.22 6.09
CA PRO A 286 -1.19 -10.12 7.02
C PRO A 286 -0.67 -8.77 6.52
N LEU A 287 0.53 -8.71 5.94
CA LEU A 287 1.10 -7.48 5.41
C LEU A 287 0.26 -6.90 4.26
N LEU A 288 -0.16 -7.73 3.31
CA LEU A 288 -1.02 -7.29 2.20
C LEU A 288 -2.33 -6.70 2.74
N LYS A 289 -2.92 -7.33 3.76
CA LYS A 289 -4.11 -6.81 4.44
C LYS A 289 -3.84 -5.48 5.14
N GLU A 290 -2.74 -5.36 5.89
CA GLU A 290 -2.32 -4.09 6.52
C GLU A 290 -2.22 -2.98 5.47
N ILE A 291 -1.60 -3.25 4.32
CA ILE A 291 -1.42 -2.27 3.23
C ILE A 291 -2.76 -1.82 2.66
N ALA A 292 -3.67 -2.75 2.35
CA ALA A 292 -4.99 -2.41 1.80
C ALA A 292 -5.81 -1.53 2.76
N VAL A 293 -5.84 -1.89 4.04
CA VAL A 293 -6.57 -1.15 5.06
C VAL A 293 -5.90 0.20 5.34
N TYR A 294 -4.56 0.24 5.37
CA TYR A 294 -3.80 1.48 5.49
C TYR A 294 -4.15 2.47 4.37
N ASP A 295 -4.12 2.01 3.11
CA ASP A 295 -4.44 2.88 1.97
C ASP A 295 -5.87 3.43 2.05
N THR A 296 -6.82 2.64 2.56
CA THR A 296 -8.21 3.08 2.76
C THR A 296 -8.35 4.10 3.89
N LEU A 297 -7.58 3.95 4.96
CA LEU A 297 -7.61 4.83 6.14
C LEU A 297 -6.89 6.15 5.89
N PHE A 298 -5.67 6.10 5.38
CA PHE A 298 -4.73 7.22 5.42
C PHE A 298 -4.49 7.86 4.06
N CYS A 299 -4.47 7.07 2.98
CA CYS A 299 -4.21 7.56 1.63
C CYS A 299 -5.48 8.09 0.96
N ILE A 300 -5.29 8.86 -0.13
CA ILE A 300 -6.40 9.45 -0.89
C ILE A 300 -6.24 9.05 -2.36
N PRO A 301 -7.20 8.30 -2.96
CA PRO A 301 -7.24 8.04 -4.39
C PRO A 301 -7.29 9.35 -5.18
N GLN A 302 -6.38 9.51 -6.12
CA GLN A 302 -6.17 10.75 -6.87
C GLN A 302 -5.69 10.45 -8.29
N MET A 303 -5.94 11.37 -9.20
CA MET A 303 -5.39 11.37 -10.56
C MET A 303 -5.10 12.82 -10.96
N ARG A 304 -4.05 13.03 -11.77
CA ARG A 304 -3.73 14.34 -12.34
C ARG A 304 -4.94 14.85 -13.16
N PRO A 305 -5.64 15.92 -12.73
CA PRO A 305 -6.87 16.37 -13.41
C PRO A 305 -6.72 16.62 -14.92
N THR A 306 -5.55 17.08 -15.36
CA THR A 306 -5.29 17.33 -16.79
C THR A 306 -5.24 16.08 -17.66
N ASP A 307 -5.08 14.88 -17.07
CA ASP A 307 -5.07 13.63 -17.84
C ASP A 307 -6.47 13.04 -18.06
N VAL A 308 -7.47 13.46 -17.27
CA VAL A 308 -8.78 12.80 -17.20
C VAL A 308 -9.48 12.72 -18.56
N VAL A 309 -9.58 13.86 -19.26
CA VAL A 309 -10.28 13.92 -20.56
C VAL A 309 -9.50 13.14 -21.62
N LYS A 310 -8.17 13.27 -21.64
CA LYS A 310 -7.29 12.54 -22.56
C LYS A 310 -7.46 11.04 -22.39
N LEU A 311 -7.38 10.56 -21.14
CA LEU A 311 -7.53 9.15 -20.81
C LEU A 311 -8.92 8.62 -21.13
N ALA A 312 -9.98 9.39 -20.81
CA ALA A 312 -11.36 9.00 -21.13
C ALA A 312 -11.60 8.87 -22.64
N ARG A 313 -11.04 9.78 -23.46
CA ARG A 313 -11.07 9.66 -24.92
C ARG A 313 -10.32 8.41 -25.41
N GLY A 314 -9.15 8.12 -24.84
CA GLY A 314 -8.40 6.91 -25.14
C GLY A 314 -9.17 5.63 -24.82
N MET A 315 -9.82 5.56 -23.65
CA MET A 315 -10.62 4.40 -23.21
C MET A 315 -11.87 4.14 -24.07
N LEU A 316 -12.36 5.15 -24.79
CA LEU A 316 -13.62 5.13 -25.53
C LEU A 316 -13.43 5.45 -27.03
N ASP A 317 -12.21 5.33 -27.55
CA ASP A 317 -11.83 5.67 -28.93
C ASP A 317 -12.61 4.90 -30.01
N TRP A 318 -13.14 3.73 -29.66
CA TRP A 318 -13.92 2.84 -30.50
C TRP A 318 -15.40 3.23 -30.58
N MET A 319 -15.85 4.22 -29.81
CA MET A 319 -17.19 4.81 -29.88
C MET A 319 -17.15 6.12 -30.67
N ASP A 320 -18.22 6.41 -31.42
CA ASP A 320 -18.41 7.76 -31.95
C ASP A 320 -18.69 8.72 -30.79
N PRO A 321 -17.79 9.69 -30.49
CA PRO A 321 -17.93 10.55 -29.32
C PRO A 321 -19.08 11.55 -29.44
N GLU A 322 -19.57 11.82 -30.66
CA GLU A 322 -20.68 12.73 -30.94
C GLU A 322 -22.03 12.01 -30.96
N ALA A 323 -22.05 10.69 -31.12
CA ALA A 323 -23.27 9.92 -31.14
C ALA A 323 -24.00 10.00 -29.77
N PRO A 324 -25.32 10.25 -29.77
CA PRO A 324 -26.09 10.26 -28.54
C PRO A 324 -26.23 8.84 -27.97
N THR A 325 -26.07 8.71 -26.66
CA THR A 325 -26.43 7.51 -25.87
C THR A 325 -27.95 7.29 -25.87
N ASN A 326 -28.45 6.18 -25.31
CA ASN A 326 -29.90 5.98 -25.11
C ASN A 326 -30.49 7.05 -24.16
N SER A 327 -29.62 7.67 -23.35
CA SER A 327 -29.94 8.81 -22.50
C SER A 327 -29.81 10.17 -23.22
N GLY A 328 -29.52 10.22 -24.52
CA GLY A 328 -29.58 11.42 -25.36
C GLY A 328 -28.40 12.39 -25.23
N TRP A 329 -27.46 12.15 -24.31
CA TRP A 329 -26.19 12.88 -24.22
C TRP A 329 -25.09 12.13 -24.99
N SER A 330 -24.09 12.85 -25.52
CA SER A 330 -22.91 12.26 -26.18
C SER A 330 -21.67 12.26 -25.29
N ILE A 331 -20.70 11.39 -25.57
CA ILE A 331 -19.46 11.29 -24.80
C ILE A 331 -18.74 12.65 -24.79
N GLU A 332 -18.65 13.32 -25.93
CA GLU A 332 -17.97 14.61 -26.02
C GLU A 332 -18.66 15.68 -25.16
N GLN A 333 -20.00 15.72 -25.12
CA GLN A 333 -20.73 16.63 -24.24
C GLN A 333 -20.43 16.37 -22.75
N ALA A 334 -20.33 15.11 -22.34
CA ALA A 334 -19.97 14.76 -20.97
C ALA A 334 -18.52 15.13 -20.64
N LEU A 335 -17.61 14.96 -21.61
CA LEU A 335 -16.20 15.34 -21.47
C LEU A 335 -15.98 16.85 -21.46
N GLU A 336 -16.75 17.62 -22.23
CA GLU A 336 -16.72 19.09 -22.20
C GLU A 336 -17.10 19.62 -20.80
N ILE A 337 -18.17 19.08 -20.22
CA ILE A 337 -18.60 19.41 -18.85
C ILE A 337 -17.53 18.98 -17.83
N THR A 338 -16.99 17.78 -17.98
CA THR A 338 -15.91 17.26 -17.10
C THR A 338 -14.68 18.16 -17.15
N SER A 339 -14.27 18.58 -18.36
CA SER A 339 -13.15 19.50 -18.59
C SER A 339 -13.36 20.83 -17.87
N TYR A 340 -14.56 21.41 -17.96
CA TYR A 340 -14.90 22.64 -17.24
C TYR A 340 -14.80 22.45 -15.71
N LEU A 341 -15.36 21.36 -15.18
CA LEU A 341 -15.36 21.10 -13.73
C LEU A 341 -13.94 20.98 -13.16
N LEU A 342 -13.04 20.30 -13.89
CA LEU A 342 -11.66 20.09 -13.44
C LEU A 342 -10.75 21.29 -13.69
N SER A 343 -10.93 22.02 -14.81
CA SER A 343 -10.12 23.19 -15.13
C SER A 343 -10.47 24.42 -14.29
N SER A 344 -11.76 24.65 -14.00
CA SER A 344 -12.21 25.76 -13.14
C SER A 344 -11.75 25.63 -11.68
N SER A 345 -11.34 24.43 -11.27
CA SER A 345 -10.99 24.06 -9.91
C SER A 345 -9.50 23.75 -9.70
N CYS A 346 -8.68 23.76 -10.76
CA CYS A 346 -7.29 23.30 -10.71
C CYS A 346 -6.39 24.09 -9.74
N ASN A 347 -6.70 25.36 -9.50
CA ASN A 347 -5.95 26.24 -8.61
C ASN A 347 -6.53 26.35 -7.20
N VAL A 348 -7.68 25.72 -6.94
CA VAL A 348 -8.30 25.70 -5.61
C VAL A 348 -7.95 24.39 -4.91
N ARG A 349 -7.70 24.45 -3.61
CA ARG A 349 -7.48 23.26 -2.77
C ARG A 349 -8.72 23.07 -1.91
N GLY A 350 -9.33 21.90 -2.01
CA GLY A 350 -10.54 21.57 -1.28
C GLY A 350 -11.85 22.05 -1.91
N PRO A 351 -12.96 22.07 -1.13
CA PRO A 351 -14.30 22.01 -1.71
C PRO A 351 -14.70 23.29 -2.43
N ILE A 352 -15.22 23.11 -3.65
CA ILE A 352 -15.82 24.18 -4.44
C ILE A 352 -17.31 23.92 -4.69
N PHE A 353 -18.06 25.00 -4.85
CA PHE A 353 -19.45 24.96 -5.26
C PHE A 353 -19.55 25.29 -6.74
N VAL A 354 -20.30 24.48 -7.48
CA VAL A 354 -20.54 24.65 -8.91
C VAL A 354 -22.03 24.86 -9.12
N ASP A 355 -22.41 26.00 -9.69
CA ASP A 355 -23.79 26.26 -10.09
C ASP A 355 -24.04 25.79 -11.53
N GLU A 356 -25.15 25.12 -11.78
CA GLU A 356 -25.51 24.63 -13.13
C GLU A 356 -25.53 25.75 -14.17
N ALA A 357 -25.92 26.96 -13.76
CA ALA A 357 -25.94 28.15 -14.62
C ALA A 357 -24.54 28.52 -15.12
N ASP A 358 -23.50 28.30 -14.32
CA ASP A 358 -22.12 28.59 -14.70
C ASP A 358 -21.59 27.53 -15.68
N VAL A 359 -21.92 26.24 -15.45
CA VAL A 359 -21.61 25.17 -16.40
C VAL A 359 -22.26 25.44 -17.76
N ARG A 360 -23.55 25.80 -17.78
CA ARG A 360 -24.26 26.15 -19.03
C ARG A 360 -23.65 27.36 -19.75
N ARG A 361 -23.07 28.30 -19.02
CA ARG A 361 -22.40 29.48 -19.59
C ARG A 361 -21.03 29.12 -20.17
N ALA A 362 -20.31 28.22 -19.50
CA ALA A 362 -18.98 27.78 -19.89
C ALA A 362 -18.98 26.74 -21.01
N CYS A 363 -20.05 25.95 -21.14
CA CYS A 363 -20.24 24.93 -22.17
C CYS A 363 -21.40 25.31 -23.12
N PRO A 364 -21.29 26.40 -23.90
CA PRO A 364 -22.39 26.90 -24.74
C PRO A 364 -22.75 25.98 -25.92
N ALA A 365 -21.84 25.08 -26.30
CA ALA A 365 -22.07 24.08 -27.35
C ALA A 365 -22.98 22.93 -26.86
N VAL A 366 -23.04 22.70 -25.54
CA VAL A 366 -23.87 21.66 -24.95
C VAL A 366 -25.29 22.19 -24.68
N PRO A 367 -26.35 21.55 -25.22
CA PRO A 367 -27.73 21.97 -24.94
C PRO A 367 -28.02 21.99 -23.44
N ARG A 368 -28.78 23.00 -22.97
CA ARG A 368 -29.04 23.22 -21.53
C ARG A 368 -29.65 22.02 -20.82
N GLU A 369 -30.51 21.29 -21.51
CA GLU A 369 -31.14 20.06 -21.01
C GLU A 369 -30.14 18.91 -20.87
N ILE A 370 -29.16 18.82 -21.78
CA ILE A 370 -28.07 17.86 -21.71
C ILE A 370 -27.13 18.21 -20.57
N VAL A 371 -26.81 19.49 -20.34
CA VAL A 371 -26.02 19.90 -19.17
C VAL A 371 -26.68 19.44 -17.88
N ALA A 372 -27.99 19.68 -17.74
CA ALA A 372 -28.75 19.22 -16.57
C ALA A 372 -28.65 17.70 -16.43
N LYS A 373 -28.84 16.97 -17.53
CA LYS A 373 -28.84 15.50 -17.55
C LYS A 373 -27.49 14.90 -17.19
N VAL A 374 -26.39 15.39 -17.77
CA VAL A 374 -25.04 14.91 -17.47
C VAL A 374 -24.69 15.18 -16.01
N LEU A 375 -24.97 16.38 -15.51
CA LEU A 375 -24.73 16.71 -14.10
C LEU A 375 -25.57 15.81 -13.18
N ASP A 376 -26.84 15.58 -13.52
CA ASP A 376 -27.77 14.87 -12.66
C ASP A 376 -27.57 13.33 -12.66
N GLU A 377 -27.42 12.74 -13.84
CA GLU A 377 -27.50 11.29 -14.05
C GLU A 377 -26.14 10.63 -14.20
N VAL A 378 -25.12 11.37 -14.68
CA VAL A 378 -23.77 10.84 -14.91
C VAL A 378 -22.84 11.24 -13.76
N LEU A 379 -22.64 12.54 -13.55
CA LEU A 379 -21.54 13.04 -12.71
C LEU A 379 -21.88 13.19 -11.22
N SER A 380 -23.16 13.25 -10.85
CA SER A 380 -23.56 13.44 -9.45
C SER A 380 -24.00 12.16 -8.76
N HIS A 381 -23.65 12.06 -7.48
CA HIS A 381 -24.29 11.15 -6.55
C HIS A 381 -25.81 11.39 -6.45
N PRO A 382 -26.60 10.39 -6.04
CA PRO A 382 -28.03 10.56 -5.76
C PRO A 382 -28.30 11.66 -4.72
N THR A 383 -29.54 12.12 -4.64
CA THR A 383 -29.96 13.15 -3.66
C THR A 383 -29.76 12.71 -2.21
N SER A 384 -29.74 11.40 -1.94
CA SER A 384 -29.37 10.85 -0.63
C SER A 384 -27.93 11.15 -0.24
N GLY A 385 -27.04 11.48 -1.19
CA GLY A 385 -25.60 11.67 -0.99
C GLY A 385 -24.80 10.39 -1.20
N ALA A 386 -23.47 10.52 -1.06
CA ALA A 386 -22.51 9.42 -1.11
C ALA A 386 -22.39 8.71 0.26
N ASN A 387 -21.73 7.54 0.27
CA ASN A 387 -21.25 6.81 1.43
C ASN A 387 -22.33 6.51 2.48
N ARG A 388 -23.58 6.30 2.04
CA ARG A 388 -24.72 6.11 2.96
C ARG A 388 -24.62 4.84 3.80
N ASN A 389 -23.96 3.81 3.28
CA ASN A 389 -23.71 2.54 3.96
C ASN A 389 -22.22 2.34 4.23
N PHE A 390 -21.50 3.43 4.51
CA PHE A 390 -20.11 3.43 4.92
C PHE A 390 -19.97 4.20 6.24
N SER A 391 -19.49 3.52 7.26
CA SER A 391 -19.16 4.07 8.57
C SER A 391 -17.82 3.55 9.06
N ASN A 392 -17.55 2.26 8.86
CA ASN A 392 -16.30 1.63 9.25
C ASN A 392 -15.35 1.51 8.03
N PRO A 393 -14.03 1.71 8.19
CA PRO A 393 -13.04 1.49 7.13
C PRO A 393 -13.09 0.11 6.47
N ALA A 394 -13.53 -0.92 7.20
CA ALA A 394 -13.70 -2.29 6.70
C ALA A 394 -15.08 -2.56 6.06
N ASP A 395 -15.98 -1.56 5.99
CA ASP A 395 -17.27 -1.72 5.33
C ASP A 395 -17.05 -1.98 3.83
N ALA A 396 -17.60 -3.09 3.34
CA ALA A 396 -17.49 -3.50 1.95
C ALA A 396 -18.74 -4.22 1.42
N PRO A 397 -18.91 -4.28 0.08
CA PRO A 397 -19.99 -5.04 -0.53
C PRO A 397 -19.91 -6.54 -0.18
N ALA A 398 -21.03 -7.12 0.24
CA ALA A 398 -21.17 -8.56 0.48
C ALA A 398 -22.41 -9.12 -0.25
N PRO A 399 -22.52 -10.45 -0.45
CA PRO A 399 -23.64 -11.08 -1.18
C PRO A 399 -25.07 -10.76 -0.68
N GLY A 400 -25.24 -10.19 0.52
CA GLY A 400 -26.53 -9.67 1.03
C GLY A 400 -26.60 -8.15 1.20
N SER A 401 -25.50 -7.45 0.97
CA SER A 401 -25.36 -6.00 1.19
C SER A 401 -24.45 -5.37 0.13
N PRO A 402 -24.83 -5.42 -1.16
CA PRO A 402 -23.97 -5.00 -2.28
C PRO A 402 -23.67 -3.50 -2.30
N GLN A 403 -24.47 -2.71 -1.57
CA GLN A 403 -24.33 -1.26 -1.46
C GLN A 403 -23.52 -0.82 -0.24
N THR A 404 -23.02 -1.75 0.59
CA THR A 404 -22.16 -1.43 1.74
C THR A 404 -20.76 -1.04 1.28
N GLY A 405 -20.11 -0.18 2.06
CA GLY A 405 -18.76 0.31 1.79
C GLY A 405 -18.73 1.62 1.04
N HIS A 406 -17.52 2.09 0.78
CA HIS A 406 -17.33 3.41 0.17
C HIS A 406 -17.80 3.44 -1.30
N ASP A 407 -18.47 4.51 -1.69
CA ASP A 407 -18.91 4.77 -3.06
C ASP A 407 -18.60 6.20 -3.53
N PHE A 408 -18.12 7.10 -2.66
CA PHE A 408 -17.86 8.50 -3.01
C PHE A 408 -16.96 8.64 -4.26
N PHE A 409 -15.94 7.79 -4.40
CA PHE A 409 -15.04 7.79 -5.55
C PHE A 409 -15.63 7.26 -6.86
N LEU A 410 -16.92 6.88 -6.89
CA LEU A 410 -17.61 6.46 -8.12
C LEU A 410 -18.17 7.64 -8.91
N ARG A 411 -18.38 8.80 -8.27
CA ARG A 411 -18.90 10.01 -8.93
C ARG A 411 -18.28 11.28 -8.35
N PRO A 412 -17.92 12.28 -9.17
CA PRO A 412 -17.19 13.45 -8.71
C PRO A 412 -18.03 14.45 -7.91
N LEU A 413 -19.35 14.54 -8.17
CA LEU A 413 -20.18 15.62 -7.63
C LEU A 413 -21.13 15.15 -6.52
N LEU A 414 -21.25 15.97 -5.47
CA LEU A 414 -22.28 15.86 -4.45
C LEU A 414 -23.35 16.93 -4.69
N ARG A 415 -24.63 16.57 -4.52
CA ARG A 415 -25.74 17.52 -4.72
C ARG A 415 -25.91 18.45 -3.53
N SER A 416 -26.16 19.72 -3.83
CA SER A 416 -26.53 20.77 -2.88
C SER A 416 -27.88 21.39 -3.26
N SER A 417 -28.37 22.34 -2.46
CA SER A 417 -29.65 23.02 -2.70
C SER A 417 -29.58 23.92 -3.94
N GLY A 418 -30.65 23.96 -4.73
CA GLY A 418 -30.83 24.98 -5.78
C GLY A 418 -29.95 24.82 -7.02
N ARG A 419 -29.92 23.61 -7.63
CA ARG A 419 -29.10 23.28 -8.82
C ARG A 419 -27.60 23.61 -8.64
N ARG A 420 -27.13 23.43 -7.41
CA ARG A 420 -25.74 23.59 -7.01
C ARG A 420 -25.14 22.23 -6.68
N PHE A 421 -23.88 22.05 -7.05
CA PHE A 421 -23.11 20.85 -6.86
C PHE A 421 -21.84 21.18 -6.08
N ILE A 422 -21.25 20.16 -5.45
CA ILE A 422 -20.02 20.28 -4.69
C ILE A 422 -19.01 19.30 -5.28
N LEU A 423 -17.85 19.82 -5.68
CA LEU A 423 -16.66 19.04 -6.00
C LEU A 423 -15.71 19.18 -4.80
N LEU A 424 -15.37 18.09 -4.12
CA LEU A 424 -14.58 18.19 -2.88
C LEU A 424 -13.14 18.62 -3.13
N ASP A 425 -12.52 18.16 -4.22
CA ASP A 425 -11.21 18.59 -4.70
C ASP A 425 -10.98 18.04 -6.11
N CYS A 426 -10.28 18.77 -6.98
CA CYS A 426 -10.09 18.39 -8.37
C CYS A 426 -9.28 17.10 -8.53
N SER A 427 -8.18 16.94 -7.81
CA SER A 427 -7.29 15.77 -7.89
C SER A 427 -7.94 14.53 -7.30
N VAL A 428 -8.69 14.70 -6.20
CA VAL A 428 -9.40 13.60 -5.53
C VAL A 428 -10.62 13.12 -6.32
N CYS A 429 -11.35 14.03 -6.96
CA CYS A 429 -12.53 13.69 -7.74
C CYS A 429 -12.21 13.29 -9.20
N ALA A 430 -11.00 13.56 -9.70
CA ALA A 430 -10.58 13.24 -11.06
C ALA A 430 -10.80 11.77 -11.48
N PRO A 431 -10.39 10.75 -10.68
CA PRO A 431 -10.67 9.36 -11.03
C PRO A 431 -12.16 9.05 -11.14
N ALA A 432 -12.98 9.71 -10.30
CA ALA A 432 -14.42 9.49 -10.24
C ALA A 432 -15.14 9.99 -11.50
N CYS A 433 -14.58 10.95 -12.24
CA CYS A 433 -15.13 11.40 -13.53
C CYS A 433 -15.14 10.26 -14.56
N ILE A 434 -14.04 9.50 -14.65
CA ILE A 434 -13.93 8.35 -15.56
C ILE A 434 -14.88 7.24 -15.11
N GLU A 435 -14.87 6.89 -13.82
CA GLU A 435 -15.75 5.83 -13.31
C GLU A 435 -17.24 6.17 -13.49
N ALA A 436 -17.62 7.45 -13.32
CA ALA A 436 -18.98 7.93 -13.57
C ALA A 436 -19.40 7.75 -15.03
N LEU A 437 -18.52 8.12 -15.97
CA LEU A 437 -18.75 7.97 -17.40
C LEU A 437 -18.89 6.49 -17.79
N LEU A 438 -17.95 5.64 -17.37
CA LEU A 438 -18.01 4.20 -17.63
C LEU A 438 -19.27 3.58 -17.02
N THR A 439 -19.62 3.93 -15.78
CA THR A 439 -20.83 3.46 -15.11
C THR A 439 -22.09 3.79 -15.91
N ALA A 440 -22.18 5.00 -16.49
CA ALA A 440 -23.33 5.40 -17.28
C ALA A 440 -23.43 4.62 -18.61
N LEU A 441 -22.30 4.17 -19.18
CA LEU A 441 -22.24 3.44 -20.45
C LEU A 441 -22.40 1.91 -20.30
N ARG A 442 -22.10 1.33 -19.13
CA ARG A 442 -22.19 -0.12 -18.86
C ARG A 442 -23.55 -0.76 -19.21
N PRO A 443 -24.71 -0.14 -18.93
CA PRO A 443 -26.01 -0.73 -19.27
C PRO A 443 -26.28 -0.82 -20.78
N GLU A 444 -25.66 0.05 -21.58
CA GLU A 444 -25.91 0.17 -23.01
C GLU A 444 -24.87 -0.58 -23.85
N THR A 445 -23.69 -0.83 -23.28
CA THR A 445 -22.56 -1.46 -23.97
C THR A 445 -22.26 -2.84 -23.40
N LYS A 446 -22.60 -3.88 -24.17
CA LYS A 446 -22.17 -5.25 -23.87
C LYS A 446 -20.65 -5.34 -23.85
N SER A 447 -20.09 -5.97 -22.82
CA SER A 447 -18.65 -6.17 -22.66
C SER A 447 -17.85 -4.86 -22.71
N LEU A 448 -18.39 -3.77 -22.14
CA LEU A 448 -17.72 -2.47 -22.08
C LEU A 448 -16.30 -2.61 -21.54
N ASP A 449 -16.12 -3.27 -20.40
CA ASP A 449 -14.82 -3.39 -19.73
C ASP A 449 -13.79 -4.17 -20.60
N ASP A 450 -14.24 -5.11 -21.44
CA ASP A 450 -13.37 -5.81 -22.41
C ASP A 450 -12.87 -4.85 -23.49
N LYS A 451 -13.76 -4.03 -24.04
CA LYS A 451 -13.41 -3.04 -25.07
C LYS A 451 -12.53 -1.93 -24.53
N VAL A 452 -12.77 -1.48 -23.29
CA VAL A 452 -11.94 -0.49 -22.61
C VAL A 452 -10.51 -1.00 -22.43
N GLY A 453 -10.32 -2.29 -22.10
CA GLY A 453 -8.99 -2.90 -22.02
C GLY A 453 -8.20 -2.72 -23.33
N LEU A 454 -8.79 -3.18 -24.44
CA LEU A 454 -8.18 -3.06 -25.78
C LEU A 454 -7.94 -1.60 -26.21
N ALA A 455 -8.84 -0.69 -25.83
CA ALA A 455 -8.71 0.72 -26.13
C ALA A 455 -7.54 1.37 -25.38
N VAL A 456 -7.32 0.96 -24.13
CA VAL A 456 -6.21 1.45 -23.31
C VAL A 456 -4.86 1.01 -23.86
N GLU A 457 -4.76 -0.21 -24.40
CA GLU A 457 -3.57 -0.68 -25.12
C GLU A 457 -3.25 0.24 -26.30
N ARG A 458 -4.23 0.50 -27.18
CA ARG A 458 -4.06 1.45 -28.30
C ARG A 458 -3.71 2.85 -27.84
N PHE A 459 -4.36 3.34 -26.78
CA PHE A 459 -4.08 4.65 -26.20
C PHE A 459 -2.63 4.76 -25.73
N LEU A 460 -2.12 3.77 -24.99
CA LEU A 460 -0.74 3.76 -24.52
C LEU A 460 0.26 3.69 -25.67
N LYS A 461 -0.03 2.93 -26.74
CA LYS A 461 0.79 2.89 -27.96
C LYS A 461 0.90 4.28 -28.58
N ALA A 462 -0.23 4.95 -28.78
CA ALA A 462 -0.29 6.29 -29.35
C ALA A 462 0.43 7.32 -28.46
N GLU A 463 0.24 7.24 -27.15
CA GLU A 463 0.88 8.14 -26.19
C GLU A 463 2.41 7.96 -26.22
N LEU A 464 2.91 6.73 -26.10
CA LEU A 464 4.35 6.45 -26.17
C LEU A 464 4.96 6.91 -27.51
N ALA A 465 4.29 6.63 -28.62
CA ALA A 465 4.73 7.08 -29.95
C ALA A 465 4.78 8.61 -30.07
N SER A 466 3.82 9.33 -29.46
CA SER A 466 3.81 10.79 -29.43
C SER A 466 5.00 11.40 -28.66
N HIS A 467 5.60 10.60 -27.78
CA HIS A 467 6.83 10.89 -27.05
C HIS A 467 8.09 10.37 -27.76
N GLY A 468 8.02 9.99 -29.04
CA GLY A 468 9.18 9.53 -29.81
C GLY A 468 9.69 8.14 -29.43
N ILE A 469 8.88 7.36 -28.70
CA ILE A 469 9.24 6.00 -28.26
C ILE A 469 8.72 5.02 -29.33
N ALA A 470 9.64 4.26 -29.93
CA ALA A 470 9.28 3.19 -30.85
C ALA A 470 8.71 2.00 -30.08
N ILE A 471 7.56 1.49 -30.54
CA ILE A 471 6.83 0.39 -29.91
C ILE A 471 6.78 -0.79 -30.89
N GLY A 472 7.20 -1.96 -30.42
CA GLY A 472 6.87 -3.24 -31.02
C GLY A 472 5.63 -3.84 -30.35
N GLU A 473 4.90 -4.68 -31.08
CA GLU A 473 3.70 -5.37 -30.62
C GLU A 473 3.44 -6.59 -31.50
N GLY A 474 2.53 -7.46 -31.06
CA GLY A 474 1.95 -8.50 -31.89
C GLY A 474 2.15 -9.91 -31.39
N ASP A 475 1.62 -10.83 -32.17
CA ASP A 475 1.69 -12.28 -31.95
C ASP A 475 3.06 -12.83 -32.35
N TYR A 476 3.47 -13.93 -31.74
CA TYR A 476 4.64 -14.67 -32.18
C TYR A 476 4.52 -16.14 -31.85
N ASP A 477 5.18 -16.97 -32.65
CA ASP A 477 5.37 -18.38 -32.40
C ASP A 477 6.85 -18.68 -32.19
N SER A 478 7.17 -19.39 -31.11
CA SER A 478 8.56 -19.64 -30.71
C SER A 478 8.64 -21.02 -30.08
N GLY A 479 9.28 -21.96 -30.78
CA GLY A 479 9.40 -23.35 -30.32
C GLY A 479 8.08 -24.13 -30.27
N GLY A 480 7.09 -23.73 -31.08
CA GLY A 480 5.75 -24.33 -31.08
C GLY A 480 4.81 -23.79 -29.99
N GLU A 481 5.25 -22.77 -29.26
CA GLU A 481 4.44 -22.04 -28.29
C GLU A 481 4.07 -20.67 -28.84
N HIS A 482 2.82 -20.28 -28.60
CA HIS A 482 2.27 -19.00 -29.00
C HIS A 482 2.41 -17.97 -27.87
N GLY A 483 2.57 -16.69 -28.21
CA GLY A 483 2.48 -15.57 -27.29
C GLY A 483 2.08 -14.29 -28.01
N GLU A 484 1.53 -13.36 -27.25
CA GLU A 484 1.11 -12.03 -27.71
C GLU A 484 1.78 -10.99 -26.80
N CYS A 485 2.49 -10.03 -27.40
CA CYS A 485 3.10 -8.91 -26.67
C CYS A 485 2.22 -7.66 -26.81
N ASP A 486 1.72 -7.14 -25.68
CA ASP A 486 0.92 -5.91 -25.67
C ASP A 486 1.76 -4.69 -26.11
N LEU A 487 2.94 -4.52 -25.49
CA LEU A 487 3.90 -3.45 -25.75
C LEU A 487 5.34 -3.93 -25.58
N VAL A 488 6.19 -3.63 -26.56
CA VAL A 488 7.64 -3.84 -26.51
C VAL A 488 8.36 -2.52 -26.75
N ILE A 489 9.17 -2.08 -25.79
CA ILE A 489 10.00 -0.88 -25.93
C ILE A 489 11.46 -1.29 -26.03
N GLU A 490 12.09 -0.95 -27.15
CA GLU A 490 13.49 -1.23 -27.40
C GLU A 490 14.36 -0.02 -27.09
N THR A 491 15.45 -0.28 -26.36
CA THR A 491 16.55 0.68 -26.15
C THR A 491 17.87 0.03 -26.54
N PRO A 492 18.97 0.79 -26.60
CA PRO A 492 20.31 0.22 -26.80
C PRO A 492 20.73 -0.78 -25.71
N GLU A 493 20.16 -0.68 -24.50
CA GLU A 493 20.62 -1.43 -23.32
C GLU A 493 19.58 -2.41 -22.77
N ALA A 494 18.30 -2.25 -23.12
CA ALA A 494 17.21 -3.03 -22.56
C ALA A 494 16.06 -3.24 -23.56
N VAL A 495 15.37 -4.37 -23.42
CA VAL A 495 14.05 -4.67 -23.99
C VAL A 495 13.03 -4.65 -22.85
N ILE A 496 12.00 -3.83 -22.96
CA ILE A 496 10.97 -3.67 -21.92
C ILE A 496 9.67 -4.25 -22.46
N PHE A 497 9.21 -5.36 -21.86
CA PHE A 497 7.88 -5.91 -22.10
C PHE A 497 6.90 -5.25 -21.13
N ALA A 498 5.81 -4.68 -21.64
CA ALA A 498 4.75 -4.13 -20.81
C ALA A 498 3.39 -4.77 -21.13
N GLU A 499 2.80 -5.38 -20.11
CA GLU A 499 1.55 -6.16 -20.18
C GLU A 499 0.42 -5.43 -19.45
N ILE A 500 -0.67 -5.16 -20.16
CA ILE A 500 -1.75 -4.30 -19.67
C ILE A 500 -2.89 -5.16 -19.16
N LYS A 501 -3.37 -4.87 -17.95
CA LYS A 501 -4.51 -5.58 -17.33
C LYS A 501 -5.54 -4.60 -16.77
N LYS A 502 -6.80 -4.85 -17.12
CA LYS A 502 -7.95 -4.00 -16.73
C LYS A 502 -8.49 -4.25 -15.32
N LYS A 503 -8.12 -5.37 -14.70
CA LYS A 503 -8.67 -5.80 -13.40
C LYS A 503 -8.38 -4.72 -12.35
N PRO A 504 -9.40 -4.14 -11.67
CA PRO A 504 -9.17 -3.14 -10.64
C PRO A 504 -9.09 -3.77 -9.25
N LEU A 505 -8.47 -3.05 -8.31
CA LEU A 505 -8.53 -3.35 -6.89
C LEU A 505 -9.94 -3.06 -6.35
N THR A 506 -10.68 -4.11 -5.98
CA THR A 506 -12.09 -4.02 -5.60
C THR A 506 -12.27 -3.40 -4.21
N ARG A 507 -13.47 -2.87 -3.96
CA ARG A 507 -13.86 -2.35 -2.63
C ARG A 507 -13.70 -3.36 -1.50
N ARG A 508 -13.90 -4.66 -1.79
CA ARG A 508 -13.67 -5.75 -0.84
C ARG A 508 -12.19 -5.94 -0.51
N ALA A 509 -11.33 -5.88 -1.52
CA ALA A 509 -9.89 -5.96 -1.31
C ALA A 509 -9.39 -4.75 -0.49
N LYS A 510 -9.83 -3.53 -0.84
CA LYS A 510 -9.52 -2.28 -0.10
C LYS A 510 -9.93 -2.34 1.38
N ALA A 511 -11.05 -2.99 1.69
CA ALA A 511 -11.51 -3.22 3.07
C ALA A 511 -10.78 -4.35 3.81
N GLY A 512 -9.74 -4.95 3.22
CA GLY A 512 -8.91 -5.97 3.87
C GLY A 512 -9.43 -7.40 3.76
N SER A 513 -10.28 -7.72 2.77
CA SER A 513 -10.61 -9.10 2.45
C SER A 513 -9.42 -9.76 1.74
N ASP A 514 -8.76 -10.67 2.44
CA ASP A 514 -7.65 -11.50 1.96
C ASP A 514 -7.93 -12.18 0.61
N ALA A 515 -9.06 -12.90 0.50
CA ALA A 515 -9.40 -13.63 -0.70
C ALA A 515 -9.67 -12.70 -1.90
N ALA A 516 -10.33 -11.57 -1.66
CA ALA A 516 -10.56 -10.58 -2.72
C ALA A 516 -9.23 -9.94 -3.16
N LEU A 517 -8.35 -9.64 -2.21
CA LEU A 517 -7.06 -9.03 -2.46
C LEU A 517 -6.15 -9.92 -3.30
N ILE A 518 -6.02 -11.20 -2.94
CA ILE A 518 -5.22 -12.17 -3.73
C ILE A 518 -5.79 -12.33 -5.13
N LEU A 519 -7.11 -12.40 -5.29
CA LEU A 519 -7.73 -12.52 -6.61
C LEU A 519 -7.54 -11.26 -7.47
N ASP A 520 -7.58 -10.07 -6.87
CA ASP A 520 -7.39 -8.81 -7.58
C ASP A 520 -5.93 -8.57 -7.97
N LEU A 521 -4.97 -8.97 -7.12
CA LEU A 521 -3.54 -8.98 -7.45
C LEU A 521 -3.22 -10.04 -8.50
N ALA A 522 -3.80 -11.24 -8.41
CA ALA A 522 -3.54 -12.29 -9.38
C ALA A 522 -4.02 -11.91 -10.80
N GLY A 523 -5.24 -11.37 -10.90
CA GLY A 523 -5.82 -10.99 -12.19
C GLY A 523 -5.24 -9.72 -12.82
N SER A 524 -4.36 -8.99 -12.12
CA SER A 524 -3.68 -7.81 -12.66
C SER A 524 -2.17 -8.01 -12.68
N LEU A 525 -1.55 -8.22 -11.53
CA LEU A 525 -0.11 -8.32 -11.38
C LEU A 525 0.43 -9.69 -11.83
N LEU A 526 -0.05 -10.80 -11.23
CA LEU A 526 0.54 -12.12 -11.52
C LEU A 526 0.33 -12.53 -12.97
N ALA A 527 -0.87 -12.32 -13.51
CA ALA A 527 -1.17 -12.63 -14.91
C ALA A 527 -0.24 -11.87 -15.87
N ALA A 528 -0.02 -10.57 -15.66
CA ALA A 528 0.89 -9.77 -16.47
C ALA A 528 2.35 -10.22 -16.33
N GLN A 529 2.80 -10.51 -15.11
CA GLN A 529 4.18 -10.96 -14.87
C GLN A 529 4.45 -12.37 -15.42
N ALA A 530 3.46 -13.27 -15.37
CA ALA A 530 3.54 -14.58 -15.99
C ALA A 530 3.65 -14.46 -17.52
N GLN A 531 2.79 -13.65 -18.15
CA GLN A 531 2.84 -13.42 -19.60
C GLN A 531 4.18 -12.81 -20.04
N ALA A 532 4.59 -11.70 -19.42
CA ALA A 532 5.88 -11.06 -19.69
C ALA A 532 7.08 -11.98 -19.42
N GLY A 533 6.98 -12.87 -18.44
CA GLY A 533 8.02 -13.82 -18.13
C GLY A 533 8.21 -14.88 -19.20
N TRP A 534 7.13 -15.35 -19.84
CA TRP A 534 7.26 -16.23 -21.00
C TRP A 534 7.84 -15.53 -22.22
N HIS A 535 7.57 -14.23 -22.42
CA HIS A 535 8.27 -13.44 -23.44
C HIS A 535 9.78 -13.41 -23.20
N GLU A 536 10.21 -13.15 -21.95
CA GLU A 536 11.63 -13.15 -21.59
C GLU A 536 12.27 -14.54 -21.80
N VAL A 537 11.64 -15.61 -21.31
CA VAL A 537 12.15 -16.98 -21.47
C VAL A 537 12.40 -17.29 -22.94
N ARG A 538 11.43 -16.99 -23.81
CA ARG A 538 11.50 -17.30 -25.24
C ARG A 538 12.51 -16.41 -25.96
N LEU A 539 12.55 -15.11 -25.65
CA LEU A 539 13.54 -14.19 -26.19
C LEU A 539 14.97 -14.62 -25.81
N ARG A 540 15.21 -15.05 -24.56
CA ARG A 540 16.54 -15.52 -24.13
C ARG A 540 16.92 -16.87 -24.73
N ARG A 541 15.95 -17.78 -24.88
CA ARG A 541 16.16 -19.09 -25.49
C ARG A 541 16.54 -18.99 -26.97
N ASP A 542 15.80 -18.18 -27.73
CA ASP A 542 15.91 -18.14 -29.19
C ASP A 542 16.77 -16.95 -29.68
N GLY A 543 17.14 -16.04 -28.79
CA GLY A 543 17.92 -14.82 -29.06
C GLY A 543 17.14 -13.74 -29.83
N HIS A 544 15.91 -14.02 -30.23
CA HIS A 544 15.00 -13.11 -30.93
C HIS A 544 13.55 -13.57 -30.79
N LEU A 545 12.60 -12.67 -31.07
CA LEU A 545 11.19 -12.95 -31.34
C LEU A 545 10.81 -12.30 -32.68
N ASP A 546 10.05 -13.01 -33.51
CA ASP A 546 9.45 -12.46 -34.74
C ASP A 546 8.01 -12.07 -34.44
N LEU A 547 7.77 -10.79 -34.19
CA LEU A 547 6.46 -10.25 -33.83
C LEU A 547 5.65 -9.95 -35.09
N GLU A 548 4.48 -10.56 -35.23
CA GLU A 548 3.53 -10.33 -36.31
C GLU A 548 2.41 -9.41 -35.84
N TYR A 549 2.26 -8.27 -36.52
CA TYR A 549 1.14 -7.35 -36.31
C TYR A 549 0.59 -6.88 -37.65
N GLU A 550 -0.72 -7.04 -37.86
CA GLU A 550 -1.40 -6.70 -39.12
C GLU A 550 -0.71 -7.29 -40.38
N GLY A 551 -0.12 -8.49 -40.25
CA GLY A 551 0.59 -9.18 -41.33
C GLY A 551 2.01 -8.67 -41.60
N VAL A 552 2.53 -7.75 -40.79
CA VAL A 552 3.92 -7.29 -40.83
C VAL A 552 4.71 -7.98 -39.73
N ILE A 553 5.81 -8.64 -40.13
CA ILE A 553 6.73 -9.30 -39.19
C ILE A 553 7.90 -8.37 -38.87
N THR A 554 8.09 -8.08 -37.59
CA THR A 554 9.20 -7.30 -37.05
C THR A 554 10.03 -8.17 -36.11
N ARG A 555 11.35 -8.24 -36.34
CA ARG A 555 12.25 -9.01 -35.51
C ARG A 555 12.76 -8.20 -34.31
N LEU A 556 12.39 -8.63 -33.11
CA LEU A 556 12.96 -8.19 -31.84
C LEU A 556 14.19 -9.05 -31.50
N GLY A 557 15.40 -8.50 -31.54
CA GLY A 557 16.60 -9.21 -31.08
C GLY A 557 16.83 -9.11 -29.57
N LEU A 558 17.58 -10.01 -28.94
CA LEU A 558 18.06 -9.78 -27.57
C LEU A 558 19.31 -8.89 -27.57
N SER A 559 20.33 -9.26 -28.36
CA SER A 559 21.58 -8.49 -28.52
C SER A 559 22.28 -8.12 -27.20
N ASP A 560 22.36 -9.07 -26.26
CA ASP A 560 22.93 -8.91 -24.92
C ASP A 560 22.28 -7.81 -24.04
N ARG A 561 21.09 -7.34 -24.43
CA ARG A 561 20.33 -6.34 -23.66
C ARG A 561 19.69 -6.94 -22.41
N GLU A 562 19.48 -6.10 -21.40
CA GLU A 562 18.64 -6.46 -20.25
C GLU A 562 17.18 -6.62 -20.67
N VAL A 563 16.41 -7.37 -19.88
CA VAL A 563 14.96 -7.50 -20.08
C VAL A 563 14.25 -6.96 -18.84
N GLU A 564 13.27 -6.09 -19.04
CA GLU A 564 12.41 -5.56 -17.98
C GLU A 564 10.96 -6.02 -18.20
N ARG A 565 10.25 -6.34 -17.11
CA ARG A 565 8.84 -6.79 -17.15
C ARG A 565 7.95 -5.80 -16.42
N VAL A 566 7.05 -5.16 -17.14
CA VAL A 566 6.19 -4.11 -16.59
C VAL A 566 4.73 -4.58 -16.64
N ALA A 567 4.14 -4.84 -15.47
CA ALA A 567 2.70 -4.98 -15.36
C ALA A 567 2.05 -3.60 -15.31
N VAL A 568 1.08 -3.32 -16.18
CA VAL A 568 0.37 -2.04 -16.25
C VAL A 568 -1.11 -2.23 -15.90
N SER A 569 -1.55 -1.68 -14.77
CA SER A 569 -2.97 -1.66 -14.40
C SER A 569 -3.69 -0.45 -14.99
N LEU A 570 -5.00 -0.58 -15.23
CA LEU A 570 -5.81 0.55 -15.71
C LEU A 570 -5.83 1.75 -14.74
N LEU A 571 -5.98 1.47 -13.44
CA LEU A 571 -6.03 2.45 -12.36
C LEU A 571 -5.04 2.07 -11.25
N ASP A 572 -4.75 3.02 -10.37
CA ASP A 572 -3.80 2.87 -9.27
C ASP A 572 -4.21 1.74 -8.29
N TYR A 573 -3.20 0.97 -7.90
CA TYR A 573 -3.29 -0.06 -6.86
C TYR A 573 -2.67 0.41 -5.53
N GLY A 574 -2.34 1.70 -5.40
CA GLY A 574 -1.84 2.30 -4.17
C GLY A 574 -0.49 1.69 -3.74
N GLY A 575 -0.37 1.34 -2.46
CA GLY A 575 0.82 0.73 -1.89
C GLY A 575 1.24 -0.59 -2.53
N PHE A 576 0.36 -1.25 -3.29
CA PHE A 576 0.70 -2.48 -4.00
C PHE A 576 1.63 -2.27 -5.21
N GLN A 577 1.83 -1.01 -5.63
CA GLN A 577 2.75 -0.64 -6.71
C GLN A 577 4.14 -0.25 -6.19
N ASP A 578 4.40 -0.49 -4.90
CA ASP A 578 5.74 -0.42 -4.32
C ASP A 578 6.61 -1.58 -4.83
N ARG A 579 7.82 -1.28 -5.28
CA ARG A 579 8.73 -2.27 -5.87
C ARG A 579 9.28 -3.28 -4.86
N THR A 580 9.49 -2.85 -3.63
CA THR A 580 9.97 -3.74 -2.57
C THR A 580 8.88 -4.74 -2.22
N LEU A 581 7.64 -4.28 -2.11
CA LEU A 581 6.50 -5.16 -1.91
C LEU A 581 6.28 -6.10 -3.08
N LEU A 582 6.33 -5.61 -4.33
CA LEU A 582 6.22 -6.44 -5.53
C LEU A 582 7.21 -7.60 -5.50
N LYS A 583 8.48 -7.29 -5.24
CA LYS A 583 9.54 -8.29 -5.14
C LYS A 583 9.25 -9.28 -4.01
N GLN A 584 8.95 -8.79 -2.80
CA GLN A 584 8.63 -9.66 -1.66
C GLN A 584 7.41 -10.55 -1.93
N PHE A 585 6.42 -10.03 -2.65
CA PHE A 585 5.24 -10.77 -3.05
C PHE A 585 5.60 -11.91 -4.01
N LEU A 586 6.33 -11.64 -5.09
CA LEU A 586 6.73 -12.67 -6.05
C LEU A 586 7.68 -13.72 -5.43
N GLU A 587 8.70 -13.27 -4.69
CA GLU A 587 9.66 -14.16 -4.02
C GLU A 587 8.98 -15.04 -2.95
N GLY A 588 8.11 -14.45 -2.13
CA GLY A 588 7.45 -15.13 -1.02
C GLY A 588 6.35 -16.09 -1.47
N THR A 589 5.78 -15.91 -2.66
CA THR A 589 4.61 -16.68 -3.14
C THR A 589 4.88 -17.66 -4.25
N MET A 590 5.95 -17.53 -5.05
CA MET A 590 6.19 -18.42 -6.21
C MET A 590 6.27 -19.92 -5.84
N ASN A 591 6.66 -20.24 -4.60
CA ASN A 591 6.74 -21.61 -4.09
C ASN A 591 5.59 -21.97 -3.14
N ALA A 592 4.59 -21.10 -3.02
CA ALA A 592 3.43 -21.31 -2.15
C ALA A 592 2.24 -21.89 -2.92
N ASN A 593 1.30 -22.46 -2.18
CA ASN A 593 0.02 -22.92 -2.71
C ASN A 593 -1.11 -22.30 -1.88
N PHE A 594 -1.94 -21.47 -2.50
CA PHE A 594 -3.05 -20.83 -1.82
C PHE A 594 -4.26 -21.76 -1.76
N MET A 595 -4.76 -21.98 -0.55
CA MET A 595 -5.98 -22.73 -0.28
C MET A 595 -7.10 -21.78 0.18
N VAL A 596 -8.34 -22.09 -0.18
CA VAL A 596 -9.51 -21.28 0.17
C VAL A 596 -10.59 -22.13 0.80
N SER A 597 -11.19 -21.63 1.89
CA SER A 597 -12.27 -22.33 2.60
C SER A 597 -13.62 -22.20 1.88
N ASP A 598 -13.84 -21.12 1.13
CA ASP A 598 -15.06 -20.91 0.34
C ASP A 598 -14.98 -21.69 -0.98
N ALA A 599 -15.78 -22.76 -1.08
CA ALA A 599 -15.85 -23.63 -2.24
C ALA A 599 -16.20 -22.89 -3.55
N ARG A 600 -16.85 -21.71 -3.48
CA ARG A 600 -17.18 -20.89 -4.67
C ARG A 600 -15.95 -20.25 -5.29
N LEU A 601 -14.86 -20.12 -4.54
CA LEU A 601 -13.61 -19.50 -4.98
C LEU A 601 -12.57 -20.52 -5.43
N THR A 602 -12.77 -21.82 -5.20
CA THR A 602 -11.79 -22.89 -5.51
C THR A 602 -11.25 -22.82 -6.93
N LYS A 603 -12.13 -22.68 -7.95
CA LYS A 603 -11.69 -22.58 -9.35
C LYS A 603 -10.81 -21.35 -9.59
N LYS A 604 -11.13 -20.22 -8.95
CA LYS A 604 -10.35 -18.98 -9.12
C LYS A 604 -8.98 -19.12 -8.47
N PHE A 605 -8.91 -19.73 -7.28
CA PHE A 605 -7.64 -19.99 -6.60
C PHE A 605 -6.78 -21.04 -7.30
N ALA A 606 -7.38 -22.02 -7.99
CA ALA A 606 -6.64 -22.92 -8.87
C ALA A 606 -5.89 -22.14 -9.95
N GLY A 607 -6.53 -21.15 -10.59
CA GLY A 607 -5.87 -20.27 -11.56
C GLY A 607 -4.76 -19.40 -10.94
N VAL A 608 -4.91 -18.95 -9.69
CA VAL A 608 -3.83 -18.24 -8.98
C VAL A 608 -2.60 -19.13 -8.84
N ASN A 609 -2.80 -20.39 -8.39
CA ASN A 609 -1.72 -21.33 -8.20
C ASN A 609 -1.06 -21.77 -9.52
N GLU A 610 -1.83 -21.81 -10.60
CA GLU A 610 -1.33 -22.04 -11.96
C GLU A 610 -0.39 -20.90 -12.40
N SER A 611 -0.78 -19.64 -12.23
CA SER A 611 0.11 -18.51 -12.55
C SER A 611 1.40 -18.48 -11.71
N LEU A 612 1.33 -18.88 -10.42
CA LEU A 612 2.53 -19.01 -9.59
C LEU A 612 3.44 -20.15 -10.05
N ALA A 613 2.86 -21.26 -10.48
CA ALA A 613 3.60 -22.37 -11.07
C ALA A 613 4.32 -21.93 -12.37
N GLU A 614 3.63 -21.19 -13.24
CA GLU A 614 4.26 -20.62 -14.45
C GLU A 614 5.45 -19.72 -14.11
N ILE A 615 5.30 -18.80 -13.14
CA ILE A 615 6.39 -17.92 -12.71
C ILE A 615 7.57 -18.72 -12.16
N ARG A 616 7.32 -19.75 -11.36
CA ARG A 616 8.37 -20.65 -10.85
C ARG A 616 9.09 -21.36 -11.99
N ASP A 617 8.35 -21.87 -12.97
CA ASP A 617 8.92 -22.59 -14.11
C ASP A 617 9.75 -21.66 -15.00
N GLN A 618 9.31 -20.41 -15.18
CA GLN A 618 10.09 -19.38 -15.87
C GLN A 618 11.42 -19.09 -15.16
N VAL A 619 11.41 -18.93 -13.84
CA VAL A 619 12.64 -18.70 -13.05
C VAL A 619 13.61 -19.87 -13.21
N ALA A 620 13.11 -21.11 -13.18
CA ALA A 620 13.94 -22.31 -13.38
C ALA A 620 14.56 -22.36 -14.79
N LEU A 621 13.83 -21.94 -15.82
CA LEU A 621 14.32 -21.89 -17.21
C LEU A 621 15.32 -20.76 -17.46
N LEU A 622 15.16 -19.62 -16.79
CA LEU A 622 16.07 -18.46 -16.91
C LEU A 622 17.39 -18.67 -16.17
N HIS A 623 17.39 -19.50 -15.13
CA HIS A 623 18.56 -19.75 -14.28
C HIS A 623 18.81 -21.26 -14.11
N PRO A 624 19.09 -22.00 -15.20
CA PRO A 624 19.22 -23.44 -15.15
C PRO A 624 20.38 -23.87 -14.25
N GLY A 625 20.10 -24.74 -13.29
CA GLY A 625 21.11 -25.29 -12.37
C GLY A 625 21.53 -24.35 -11.23
N ALA A 626 20.96 -23.15 -11.13
CA ALA A 626 21.20 -22.27 -9.99
C ALA A 626 20.50 -22.80 -8.74
N VAL A 627 21.25 -23.00 -7.66
CA VAL A 627 20.70 -23.41 -6.35
C VAL A 627 20.04 -22.22 -5.64
N THR A 628 20.60 -21.04 -5.86
CA THR A 628 20.16 -19.76 -5.29
C THR A 628 20.21 -18.71 -6.39
N ILE A 629 19.16 -17.89 -6.48
CA ILE A 629 19.05 -16.79 -7.44
C ILE A 629 18.86 -15.53 -6.61
N ASP A 630 19.84 -14.64 -6.68
CA ASP A 630 19.76 -13.37 -6.00
C ASP A 630 18.82 -12.45 -6.79
N GLN A 631 17.76 -11.99 -6.12
CA GLN A 631 16.86 -10.95 -6.64
C GLN A 631 16.18 -11.30 -7.99
N PRO A 632 15.54 -12.48 -8.15
CA PRO A 632 14.99 -12.96 -9.42
C PRO A 632 13.93 -12.05 -10.06
N PHE A 633 13.37 -11.11 -9.30
CA PHE A 633 12.32 -10.20 -9.75
C PHE A 633 12.73 -8.72 -9.68
N PHE A 634 14.03 -8.42 -9.66
CA PHE A 634 14.52 -7.03 -9.59
C PHE A 634 14.19 -6.19 -10.83
N HIS A 635 13.93 -6.83 -11.97
CA HIS A 635 13.51 -6.23 -13.24
C HIS A 635 11.99 -6.20 -13.44
N CYS A 636 11.22 -6.60 -12.42
CA CYS A 636 9.77 -6.52 -12.44
C CYS A 636 9.26 -5.16 -11.94
N TRP A 637 8.22 -4.67 -12.58
CA TRP A 637 7.52 -3.43 -12.25
C TRP A 637 6.01 -3.65 -12.22
N PHE A 638 5.31 -2.87 -11.38
CA PHE A 638 3.86 -2.79 -11.39
C PHE A 638 3.44 -1.33 -11.30
N ILE A 639 2.93 -0.79 -12.39
CA ILE A 639 2.53 0.62 -12.49
C ILE A 639 1.12 0.72 -13.05
N SER A 640 0.49 1.88 -12.94
CA SER A 640 -0.80 2.16 -13.57
C SER A 640 -0.65 3.01 -14.83
N VAL A 641 -1.70 3.09 -15.64
CA VAL A 641 -1.77 4.04 -16.76
C VAL A 641 -1.53 5.48 -16.30
N PRO A 642 -2.19 6.01 -15.23
CA PRO A 642 -1.87 7.34 -14.71
C PRO A 642 -0.41 7.52 -14.27
N GLN A 643 0.22 6.51 -13.65
CA GLN A 643 1.64 6.58 -13.27
C GLN A 643 2.55 6.62 -14.50
N LEU A 644 2.23 5.85 -15.54
CA LEU A 644 2.94 5.86 -16.82
C LEU A 644 2.87 7.25 -17.47
N LEU A 645 1.71 7.90 -17.47
CA LEU A 645 1.57 9.28 -17.98
C LEU A 645 2.45 10.29 -17.23
N VAL A 646 2.66 10.11 -15.93
CA VAL A 646 3.60 10.95 -15.15
C VAL A 646 5.06 10.61 -15.44
N LEU A 647 5.37 9.33 -15.72
CA LEU A 647 6.71 8.91 -16.14
C LEU A 647 7.10 9.49 -17.51
N LEU A 648 6.14 9.70 -18.40
CA LEU A 648 6.37 10.30 -19.72
C LEU A 648 6.63 11.81 -19.70
N ASP A 649 6.43 12.48 -18.56
CA ASP A 649 6.73 13.90 -18.43
C ASP A 649 8.20 14.19 -18.76
N GLY A 650 8.44 14.93 -19.86
CA GLY A 650 9.77 15.29 -20.32
C GLY A 650 10.55 14.18 -21.05
N VAL A 651 9.92 13.04 -21.33
CA VAL A 651 10.50 11.96 -22.13
C VAL A 651 10.27 12.23 -23.62
N THR A 652 11.30 12.01 -24.44
CA THR A 652 11.26 12.26 -25.90
C THR A 652 11.79 11.11 -26.75
N ASP A 653 12.23 10.02 -26.12
CA ASP A 653 12.70 8.80 -26.79
C ASP A 653 12.68 7.59 -25.84
N SER A 654 12.94 6.40 -26.38
CA SER A 654 12.95 5.14 -25.61
C SER A 654 14.01 5.10 -24.51
N LEU A 655 15.16 5.75 -24.70
CA LEU A 655 16.22 5.79 -23.69
C LEU A 655 15.81 6.70 -22.51
N GLY A 656 15.17 7.83 -22.81
CA GLY A 656 14.56 8.73 -21.84
C GLY A 656 13.48 8.01 -21.01
N PHE A 657 12.65 7.19 -21.65
CA PHE A 657 11.66 6.38 -20.95
C PHE A 657 12.31 5.39 -19.97
N LYS A 658 13.32 4.64 -20.42
CA LYS A 658 14.09 3.75 -19.55
C LYS A 658 14.69 4.49 -18.35
N ASN A 659 15.29 5.66 -18.59
CA ASN A 659 15.89 6.48 -17.53
C ASN A 659 14.84 7.03 -16.55
N ALA A 660 13.64 7.35 -17.02
CA ALA A 660 12.52 7.75 -16.18
C ALA A 660 12.03 6.59 -15.31
N LEU A 661 11.79 5.42 -15.92
CA LEU A 661 11.41 4.19 -15.21
C LEU A 661 12.45 3.82 -14.15
N TRP A 662 13.74 3.84 -14.51
CA TRP A 662 14.82 3.48 -13.60
C TRP A 662 15.18 4.54 -12.57
N SER A 663 14.58 5.73 -12.62
CA SER A 663 14.89 6.81 -11.68
C SER A 663 14.59 6.45 -10.22
N SER A 664 13.63 5.55 -9.98
CA SER A 664 13.30 4.97 -8.67
C SER A 664 13.74 3.51 -8.51
N ARG A 665 14.58 2.98 -9.41
CA ARG A 665 14.97 1.56 -9.41
C ARG A 665 15.71 1.12 -8.14
N HIS A 666 16.48 2.00 -7.54
CA HIS A 666 17.31 1.65 -6.36
C HIS A 666 16.88 2.41 -5.11
N ILE A 667 15.68 3.00 -5.12
CA ILE A 667 15.29 4.02 -4.15
C ILE A 667 14.01 3.57 -3.48
N VAL A 668 14.08 3.56 -2.16
CA VAL A 668 12.97 3.17 -1.30
C VAL A 668 12.88 4.22 -0.20
N THR A 669 11.91 5.12 -0.31
CA THR A 669 11.64 6.13 0.73
C THR A 669 10.80 5.55 1.86
N GLY A 670 10.11 4.44 1.58
CA GLY A 670 9.13 3.85 2.47
C GLY A 670 7.76 4.50 2.49
N SER A 671 7.53 5.43 1.57
CA SER A 671 6.22 6.00 1.27
C SER A 671 5.24 4.96 0.70
N SER A 672 5.78 3.97 -0.02
CA SER A 672 5.06 3.08 -0.92
C SER A 672 4.11 3.83 -1.86
N ASP A 673 4.58 4.97 -2.36
CA ASP A 673 3.89 5.81 -3.34
C ASP A 673 4.90 6.22 -4.44
N LEU A 674 4.72 5.67 -5.64
CA LEU A 674 5.60 5.93 -6.77
C LEU A 674 5.65 7.42 -7.16
N TYR A 675 4.53 8.14 -7.02
CA TYR A 675 4.48 9.56 -7.37
C TYR A 675 5.37 10.38 -6.44
N PHE A 676 5.32 10.08 -5.13
CA PHE A 676 6.20 10.69 -4.15
C PHE A 676 7.68 10.38 -4.43
N ASP A 677 8.01 9.12 -4.72
CA ASP A 677 9.38 8.70 -5.01
C ASP A 677 9.94 9.41 -6.25
N LEU A 678 9.15 9.52 -7.32
CA LEU A 678 9.52 10.26 -8.53
C LEU A 678 9.73 11.76 -8.25
N SER A 679 8.83 12.38 -7.49
CA SER A 679 8.94 13.80 -7.12
C SER A 679 10.17 14.06 -6.24
N TYR A 680 10.41 13.18 -5.26
CA TYR A 680 11.59 13.23 -4.41
C TYR A 680 12.88 13.14 -5.24
N MET A 681 12.93 12.24 -6.21
CA MET A 681 14.09 12.10 -7.09
C MET A 681 14.31 13.28 -8.04
N ARG A 682 13.24 13.87 -8.56
CA ARG A 682 13.32 15.10 -9.34
C ARG A 682 13.90 16.24 -8.50
N ARG A 683 13.51 16.38 -7.23
CA ARG A 683 14.05 17.38 -6.30
C ARG A 683 15.54 17.18 -6.04
N LEU A 684 15.96 15.96 -5.68
CA LEU A 684 17.38 15.65 -5.45
C LEU A 684 18.27 15.93 -6.66
N ARG A 685 17.80 15.63 -7.88
CA ARG A 685 18.52 15.95 -9.12
C ARG A 685 18.62 17.46 -9.36
N LYS A 686 17.56 18.23 -9.09
CA LYS A 686 17.59 19.70 -9.21
C LYS A 686 18.61 20.29 -8.21
N GLU A 687 18.64 19.80 -6.98
CA GLU A 687 19.58 20.24 -5.93
C GLU A 687 21.04 19.92 -6.26
N SER A 688 21.33 18.72 -6.80
CA SER A 688 22.69 18.33 -7.20
C SER A 688 23.23 19.19 -8.35
N ILE A 689 22.37 19.58 -9.30
CA ILE A 689 22.73 20.50 -10.39
C ILE A 689 23.02 21.90 -9.86
N THR A 690 22.23 22.41 -8.91
CA THR A 690 22.45 23.75 -8.33
C THR A 690 23.68 23.85 -7.43
N SER A 691 24.11 22.73 -6.82
CA SER A 691 25.27 22.66 -5.94
C SER A 691 26.60 22.38 -6.67
N SER A 692 26.56 22.09 -7.97
CA SER A 692 27.73 21.83 -8.83
C SER A 692 28.12 23.01 -9.75
N GLY A 693 27.81 24.25 -9.33
CA GLY A 693 28.32 25.47 -9.99
C GLY A 693 29.86 25.54 -10.04
N PRO A 694 30.46 26.28 -10.99
CA PRO A 694 31.82 26.06 -11.45
C PRO A 694 32.85 26.27 -10.34
N LEU A 695 33.77 25.30 -10.20
CA LEU A 695 35.06 25.52 -9.55
C LEU A 695 35.74 26.69 -10.25
N GLU A 696 35.66 27.87 -9.64
CA GLU A 696 36.51 29.00 -10.00
C GLU A 696 37.96 28.54 -9.83
N MET A 697 38.68 28.46 -10.96
CA MET A 697 40.13 28.34 -10.95
C MET A 697 40.70 29.62 -10.32
N SER A 698 41.20 29.51 -9.09
CA SER A 698 42.21 30.41 -8.52
C SER A 698 43.58 29.80 -8.66
#